data_AF-A0AA97JWD3-F1
#
_entry.id   AF-A0AA97JWD3-F1
#
_cell.length_a   1.000
_cell.length_b   1.000
_cell.length_c   1.000
_cell.angle_alpha   90.00
_cell.angle_beta   90.00
_cell.angle_gamma   90.00
#
_symmetry.space_group_name_H-M   'P 1'
#
loop_
_entity.id
_entity.type
_entity.pdbx_description
1 polymer ?
#
loop_
_entity_poly.entity_id
_entity_poly.type
_entity_poly.pdbx_seq_one_letter_code
_entity_poly.pdbx_strand_id
1 'polypeptide(L)'
;MLLRLRARFDPRRDAAPWLAGQPLAADADAFLESLETLYVVNVERNGNIIYTWKGTRGHTCIGLYDPNSQTNEHLYTFEKDLHVISCSVNNEKTLLAVSFLQSTKEVTANLLFQPVSKCLTLLIEICPINNVKVLKAVDNCIRVQFLYPVAETQTFPESCLLLISEDKYVEKFDIRIVKEGHTAVIENSSHLPKEKIADDFLWIQWDTLEQRLFYVGSRDILNCVQFYPDKSFTLILEVPLEISLPDIGFKLLNLKCDYYQGQEVEPQPLNLHVFTNERGSFCICYCIAPVKPGDVTYSAFFLHKGYSKTYTVALERTDFLQVKDLTFLNLDYYVAVFLPGHFLHLLNTQHPDLMCCNFFLTGEDAKINGLHKSAIVSPLKSMVLDLGTGQLFALEISKQGLLQFLWNSKRDSDRLATLHCLLLYIGNTTELETEIIKWISENMSTCFTFDPVQEFIIASLYWRMCPEAVNLDKLLPYTSLGCWNEPIPGITCTTHIISLPVLKAQNCKGFWEKLISSLEYVKYAGPPLRFNSKVLQRELEKLHLDQTDEGKRLTMYFTTIFEYAKKVLSNLNTRSSEERLVPFFQDEDYQQQLQTGLMAAQLKDHLMRHLQYVGKKRIEQIAVDYVSKLLGLMCRIMENVWRKYNLDSWVFYLGQQGGSNEALVFHLMCRMLQAANEMCLPLPPGFHTLHTRLGVRCLPLYTLLHYIDQGVLHLTELCVLNLLKELDNTEKNEKLKLGILARLPEAIGHKVAQLPSHPLGSSTIVQTYIKLLLEKLGNKRPSTSLVDRSPAQIEFLPLNYLVTMLAEVDHQVVFLRLGGFRGTRDCEFETCRRGGTEAYGHALGPLVLRSEDEWATSSNISASPHAATSTHAERPPLSRQKNCWL
;
A
#
# COMPACT_ATOMS: atom_id res chain seq x y z
N MET A 1 2.90 -12.19 15.54
CA MET A 1 1.47 -12.11 15.22
C MET A 1 1.15 -10.76 14.61
N LEU A 2 0.29 -10.75 13.60
CA LEU A 2 0.06 -9.59 12.73
C LEU A 2 -0.95 -8.59 13.34
N LEU A 3 -2.02 -9.09 13.95
CA LEU A 3 -2.95 -8.31 14.77
C LEU A 3 -2.57 -8.38 16.26
N ARG A 4 -2.75 -7.26 16.96
CA ARG A 4 -2.54 -7.13 18.41
C ARG A 4 -3.84 -6.69 19.08
N LEU A 5 -4.25 -7.41 20.11
CA LEU A 5 -5.28 -6.95 21.05
C LEU A 5 -4.64 -6.15 22.18
N ARG A 6 -5.30 -5.05 22.56
CA ARG A 6 -5.02 -4.28 23.77
C ARG A 6 -6.30 -4.18 24.58
N ALA A 7 -6.37 -4.82 25.73
CA ALA A 7 -7.53 -4.74 26.63
C ALA A 7 -7.79 -3.27 27.02
N ARG A 8 -8.98 -2.78 26.70
CA ARG A 8 -9.50 -1.45 27.07
C ARG A 8 -10.38 -1.51 28.31
N PHE A 9 -11.09 -2.62 28.49
CA PHE A 9 -11.86 -2.92 29.70
C PHE A 9 -11.95 -4.42 29.91
N ASP A 10 -11.71 -4.83 31.15
CA ASP A 10 -11.92 -6.19 31.65
C ASP A 10 -12.81 -6.08 32.91
N PRO A 11 -14.06 -6.58 32.88
CA PRO A 11 -14.98 -6.58 34.01
C PRO A 11 -14.33 -6.99 35.34
N ARG A 12 -13.47 -8.03 35.32
CA ARG A 12 -12.87 -8.62 36.51
C ARG A 12 -11.67 -7.84 37.04
N ARG A 13 -11.01 -7.04 36.19
CA ARG A 13 -9.86 -6.22 36.56
C ARG A 13 -10.25 -4.79 36.90
N ASP A 14 -11.18 -4.22 36.12
CA ASP A 14 -11.41 -2.77 36.09
C ASP A 14 -12.67 -2.37 36.87
N ALA A 15 -13.71 -3.21 36.93
CA ALA A 15 -14.93 -2.93 37.70
C ALA A 15 -14.96 -3.68 39.06
N ALA A 16 -14.55 -4.96 39.10
CA ALA A 16 -14.61 -5.76 40.33
C ALA A 16 -13.92 -5.15 41.58
N PRO A 17 -12.71 -4.54 41.50
CA PRO A 17 -12.07 -3.96 42.68
C PRO A 17 -12.82 -2.73 43.21
N TRP A 18 -13.51 -1.99 42.34
CA TRP A 18 -14.33 -0.84 42.72
C TRP A 18 -15.64 -1.29 43.37
N LEU A 19 -16.28 -2.33 42.84
CA LEU A 19 -17.44 -2.97 43.47
C LEU A 19 -17.10 -3.52 44.87
N ALA A 20 -15.91 -4.10 45.05
CA ALA A 20 -15.40 -4.54 46.35
C ALA A 20 -15.06 -3.39 47.31
N GLY A 21 -14.85 -2.17 46.81
CA GLY A 21 -14.62 -0.97 47.63
C GLY A 21 -15.92 -0.29 48.11
N GLN A 22 -17.07 -0.65 47.55
CA GLN A 22 -18.37 -0.17 47.99
C GLN A 22 -18.88 -0.95 49.22
N PRO A 23 -19.88 -0.42 49.98
CA PRO A 23 -20.52 -1.15 51.08
C PRO A 23 -21.20 -2.48 50.70
N LEU A 24 -21.12 -2.89 49.43
CA LEU A 24 -21.47 -4.22 48.91
C LEU A 24 -20.63 -5.35 49.55
N ALA A 25 -19.38 -5.08 49.94
CA ALA A 25 -18.41 -6.10 50.37
C ALA A 25 -18.66 -6.75 51.76
N ALA A 26 -19.79 -6.45 52.41
CA ALA A 26 -20.17 -7.10 53.68
C ALA A 26 -20.74 -8.52 53.48
N ASP A 27 -21.13 -8.88 52.26
CA ASP A 27 -21.69 -10.18 51.89
C ASP A 27 -20.92 -10.76 50.69
N ALA A 28 -20.26 -11.90 50.90
CA ALA A 28 -19.41 -12.53 49.91
C ALA A 28 -20.20 -13.19 48.77
N ASP A 29 -21.41 -13.70 49.06
CA ASP A 29 -22.24 -14.38 48.06
C ASP A 29 -22.87 -13.35 47.12
N ALA A 30 -23.35 -12.23 47.68
CA ALA A 30 -23.83 -11.09 46.89
C ALA A 30 -22.74 -10.46 46.01
N PHE A 31 -21.48 -10.45 46.47
CA PHE A 31 -20.35 -10.00 45.65
C PHE A 31 -20.07 -10.96 44.48
N LEU A 32 -20.13 -12.27 44.69
CA LEU A 32 -19.98 -13.25 43.60
C LEU A 32 -21.11 -13.14 42.56
N GLU A 33 -22.37 -13.04 43.00
CA GLU A 33 -23.51 -12.83 42.09
C GLU A 33 -23.36 -11.51 41.28
N SER A 34 -22.81 -10.45 41.89
CA SER A 34 -22.54 -9.19 41.18
C SER A 34 -21.51 -9.33 40.06
N LEU A 35 -20.56 -10.26 40.19
CA LEU A 35 -19.51 -10.51 39.19
C LEU A 35 -19.98 -11.44 38.06
N GLU A 36 -20.84 -12.42 38.37
CA GLU A 36 -21.45 -13.29 37.36
C GLU A 36 -22.51 -12.56 36.51
N THR A 37 -23.13 -11.53 37.07
CA THR A 37 -24.13 -10.69 36.40
C THR A 37 -23.56 -9.42 35.76
N LEU A 38 -22.23 -9.24 35.74
CA LEU A 38 -21.59 -8.05 35.17
C LEU A 38 -21.42 -8.17 33.65
N TYR A 39 -22.11 -7.31 32.89
CA TYR A 39 -21.93 -7.20 31.44
C TYR A 39 -21.98 -5.76 30.94
N VAL A 40 -21.30 -5.53 29.80
CA VAL A 40 -21.28 -4.26 29.08
C VAL A 40 -22.58 -4.10 28.31
N VAL A 41 -23.23 -2.94 28.46
CA VAL A 41 -24.50 -2.60 27.79
C VAL A 41 -24.27 -1.70 26.57
N ASN A 42 -23.34 -0.74 26.67
CA ASN A 42 -23.04 0.20 25.57
C ASN A 42 -21.62 0.77 25.68
N VAL A 43 -21.10 1.31 24.57
CA VAL A 43 -19.86 2.09 24.52
C VAL A 43 -20.14 3.43 23.84
N GLU A 44 -19.99 4.51 24.60
CA GLU A 44 -20.32 5.87 24.16
C GLU A 44 -19.27 6.44 23.20
N ARG A 45 -19.63 7.53 22.51
CA ARG A 45 -18.77 8.19 21.51
C ARG A 45 -17.39 8.61 22.05
N ASN A 46 -17.33 9.02 23.30
CA ASN A 46 -16.09 9.43 23.98
C ASN A 46 -15.24 8.22 24.45
N GLY A 47 -15.71 6.99 24.22
CA GLY A 47 -15.06 5.75 24.65
C GLY A 47 -15.43 5.30 26.06
N ASN A 48 -16.33 6.01 26.77
CA ASN A 48 -16.83 5.54 28.06
C ASN A 48 -17.68 4.28 27.89
N ILE A 49 -17.60 3.37 28.85
CA ILE A 49 -18.24 2.06 28.80
C ILE A 49 -19.33 2.03 29.86
N ILE A 50 -20.57 1.76 29.43
CA ILE A 50 -21.71 1.58 30.32
C ILE A 50 -21.86 0.09 30.59
N TYR A 51 -21.89 -0.30 31.86
CA TYR A 51 -22.07 -1.68 32.29
C TYR A 51 -23.14 -1.78 33.39
N THR A 52 -23.65 -3.00 33.59
CA THR A 52 -24.63 -3.32 34.64
C THR A 52 -24.15 -4.47 35.51
N TRP A 53 -24.67 -4.55 36.73
CA TRP A 53 -24.48 -5.65 37.67
C TRP A 53 -25.69 -5.75 38.62
N LYS A 54 -25.86 -6.88 39.31
CA LYS A 54 -26.81 -6.99 40.43
C LYS A 54 -26.15 -6.62 41.76
N GLY A 55 -26.81 -5.75 42.53
CA GLY A 55 -26.41 -5.39 43.90
C GLY A 55 -26.99 -6.33 44.97
N THR A 56 -26.69 -6.05 46.25
CA THR A 56 -27.01 -6.83 47.47
C THR A 56 -28.49 -7.13 47.77
N ARG A 57 -29.41 -6.83 46.84
CA ARG A 57 -30.85 -7.13 46.93
C ARG A 57 -31.44 -7.64 45.60
N GLY A 58 -30.61 -8.07 44.66
CA GLY A 58 -31.03 -8.36 43.28
C GLY A 58 -31.40 -7.11 42.46
N HIS A 59 -31.16 -5.92 43.02
CA HIS A 59 -31.37 -4.63 42.36
C HIS A 59 -30.41 -4.46 41.18
N THR A 60 -30.91 -4.02 40.03
CA THR A 60 -30.05 -3.75 38.86
C THR A 60 -29.40 -2.38 38.98
N CYS A 61 -28.07 -2.34 38.98
CA CYS A 61 -27.26 -1.12 39.01
C CYS A 61 -26.67 -0.82 37.62
N ILE A 62 -26.51 0.47 37.31
CA ILE A 62 -25.83 0.97 36.10
C ILE A 62 -24.59 1.76 36.54
N GLY A 63 -23.46 1.49 35.90
CA GLY A 63 -22.20 2.20 36.09
C GLY A 63 -21.55 2.61 34.78
N LEU A 64 -20.63 3.56 34.91
CA LEU A 64 -19.84 4.14 33.84
C LEU A 64 -18.36 3.95 34.15
N TYR A 65 -17.61 3.42 33.20
CA TYR A 65 -16.14 3.36 33.24
C TYR A 65 -15.55 4.28 32.18
N ASP A 66 -14.57 5.11 32.55
CA ASP A 66 -13.74 5.85 31.60
C ASP A 66 -12.37 5.15 31.43
N PRO A 67 -12.09 4.53 30.27
CA PRO A 67 -10.82 3.83 30.02
C PRO A 67 -9.57 4.72 30.00
N ASN A 68 -9.72 6.05 29.97
CA ASN A 68 -8.59 6.98 29.91
C ASN A 68 -8.17 7.44 31.31
N SER A 69 -9.11 7.78 32.20
CA SER A 69 -8.84 8.05 33.62
C SER A 69 -8.80 6.79 34.49
N GLN A 70 -9.28 5.65 33.99
CA GLN A 70 -9.46 4.38 34.72
C GLN A 70 -10.38 4.51 35.94
N THR A 71 -11.36 5.42 35.89
CA THR A 71 -12.32 5.66 36.96
C THR A 71 -13.65 4.97 36.71
N ASN A 72 -14.31 4.54 37.78
CA ASN A 72 -15.67 4.01 37.79
C ASN A 72 -16.60 4.99 38.52
N GLU A 73 -17.79 5.18 37.96
CA GLU A 73 -18.84 6.05 38.46
C GLU A 73 -20.17 5.29 38.50
N HIS A 74 -20.94 5.45 39.58
CA HIS A 74 -22.29 4.93 39.69
C HIS A 74 -23.28 5.92 39.07
N LEU A 75 -24.16 5.47 38.18
CA LEU A 75 -25.14 6.35 37.51
C LEU A 75 -26.54 6.20 38.11
N TYR A 76 -27.01 4.97 38.31
CA TYR A 76 -28.38 4.71 38.77
C TYR A 76 -28.55 3.30 39.35
N THR A 77 -29.53 3.12 40.24
CA THR A 77 -29.95 1.80 40.76
C THR A 77 -31.46 1.66 40.67
N PHE A 78 -31.93 0.57 40.08
CA PHE A 78 -33.33 0.18 40.10
C PHE A 78 -33.65 -0.68 41.30
N GLU A 79 -34.76 -0.41 41.98
CA GLU A 79 -35.28 -1.23 43.11
C GLU A 79 -35.93 -2.56 42.65
N LYS A 80 -35.57 -3.04 41.46
CA LYS A 80 -36.06 -4.28 40.84
C LYS A 80 -34.93 -4.98 40.08
N ASP A 81 -35.09 -6.28 39.89
CA ASP A 81 -34.33 -7.09 38.94
C ASP A 81 -34.85 -6.81 37.52
N LEU A 82 -34.15 -5.97 36.76
CA LEU A 82 -34.52 -5.54 35.42
C LEU A 82 -33.46 -5.98 34.40
N HIS A 83 -33.90 -6.62 33.32
CA HIS A 83 -33.00 -6.99 32.23
C HIS A 83 -32.77 -5.79 31.30
N VAL A 84 -31.78 -4.96 31.61
CA VAL A 84 -31.39 -3.79 30.79
C VAL A 84 -30.84 -4.26 29.45
N ILE A 85 -31.53 -3.89 28.37
CA ILE A 85 -31.15 -4.25 27.01
C ILE A 85 -30.34 -3.15 26.32
N SER A 86 -30.52 -1.88 26.69
CA SER A 86 -29.86 -0.74 26.05
C SER A 86 -29.76 0.40 27.07
N CYS A 87 -28.64 1.10 27.09
CA CYS A 87 -28.42 2.23 27.98
C CYS A 87 -27.52 3.26 27.30
N SER A 88 -27.81 4.54 27.46
CA SER A 88 -26.95 5.63 26.98
C SER A 88 -27.04 6.84 27.92
N VAL A 89 -25.94 7.58 28.03
CA VAL A 89 -25.81 8.79 28.86
C VAL A 89 -25.51 10.00 27.97
N ASN A 90 -26.02 11.18 28.31
CA ASN A 90 -25.68 12.39 27.56
C ASN A 90 -24.25 12.88 27.88
N ASN A 91 -23.72 13.76 27.02
CA ASN A 91 -22.38 14.32 27.13
C ASN A 91 -22.12 15.01 28.49
N GLU A 92 -23.12 15.69 29.04
CA GLU A 92 -23.05 16.40 30.31
C GLU A 92 -23.22 15.50 31.55
N LYS A 93 -23.46 14.20 31.38
CA LYS A 93 -23.80 13.22 32.44
C LYS A 93 -25.01 13.58 33.31
N THR A 94 -25.96 14.34 32.77
CA THR A 94 -27.18 14.77 33.49
C THR A 94 -28.41 13.91 33.21
N LEU A 95 -28.44 13.21 32.07
CA LEU A 95 -29.55 12.37 31.62
C LEU A 95 -29.09 10.96 31.28
N LEU A 96 -29.90 9.98 31.68
CA LEU A 96 -29.73 8.57 31.39
C LEU A 96 -30.96 8.02 30.67
N ALA A 97 -30.76 7.41 29.50
CA ALA A 97 -31.81 6.73 28.75
C ALA A 97 -31.60 5.22 28.89
N VAL A 98 -32.63 4.50 29.36
CA VAL A 98 -32.55 3.07 29.65
C VAL A 98 -33.71 2.35 28.99
N SER A 99 -33.44 1.27 28.24
CA SER A 99 -34.47 0.31 27.82
C SER A 99 -34.23 -1.04 28.47
N PHE A 100 -35.29 -1.66 28.99
CA PHE A 100 -35.23 -2.96 29.66
C PHE A 100 -36.45 -3.82 29.34
N LEU A 101 -36.28 -5.13 29.48
CA LEU A 101 -37.35 -6.12 29.39
C LEU A 101 -37.95 -6.38 30.78
N GLN A 102 -39.28 -6.44 30.86
CA GLN A 102 -39.98 -6.85 32.07
C GLN A 102 -39.92 -8.37 32.24
N SER A 103 -39.60 -8.86 33.45
CA SER A 103 -39.55 -10.30 33.70
C SER A 103 -40.96 -10.89 33.87
N THR A 104 -41.22 -12.05 33.26
CA THR A 104 -42.51 -12.76 33.35
C THR A 104 -42.80 -13.34 34.73
N LYS A 105 -41.85 -13.31 35.68
CA LYS A 105 -42.03 -13.85 37.03
C LYS A 105 -43.03 -13.04 37.88
N GLU A 106 -43.18 -11.73 37.64
CA GLU A 106 -44.20 -10.92 38.32
C GLU A 106 -45.62 -11.15 37.76
N VAL A 107 -45.74 -11.60 36.51
CA VAL A 107 -47.04 -11.74 35.79
C VAL A 107 -47.96 -12.77 36.43
N THR A 108 -47.40 -13.81 37.07
CA THR A 108 -48.18 -14.81 37.81
C THR A 108 -48.75 -14.33 39.15
N ALA A 109 -48.30 -13.19 39.68
CA ALA A 109 -48.67 -12.75 41.03
C ALA A 109 -49.81 -11.72 41.07
N ASN A 110 -49.95 -10.85 40.07
CA ASN A 110 -50.95 -9.77 40.07
C ASN A 110 -51.59 -9.52 38.69
N LEU A 111 -52.93 -9.59 38.66
CA LEU A 111 -53.84 -9.09 37.61
C LEU A 111 -53.82 -9.80 36.24
N LEU A 112 -54.72 -10.78 36.07
CA LEU A 112 -55.00 -11.57 34.86
C LEU A 112 -55.46 -10.81 33.60
N PHE A 113 -55.59 -9.47 33.61
CA PHE A 113 -56.25 -8.71 32.53
C PHE A 113 -55.64 -7.32 32.24
N GLN A 114 -54.32 -7.21 32.12
CA GLN A 114 -53.69 -6.06 31.44
C GLN A 114 -52.63 -6.53 30.44
N PRO A 115 -52.66 -6.06 29.17
CA PRO A 115 -51.56 -6.27 28.23
C PRO A 115 -50.40 -5.36 28.65
N VAL A 116 -49.49 -5.89 29.47
CA VAL A 116 -48.30 -5.18 29.92
C VAL A 116 -47.20 -5.31 28.86
N SER A 117 -46.75 -4.18 28.33
CA SER A 117 -45.71 -4.12 27.30
C SER A 117 -44.40 -4.76 27.76
N LYS A 118 -43.84 -5.66 26.95
CA LYS A 118 -42.63 -6.42 27.31
C LYS A 118 -41.38 -5.54 27.48
N CYS A 119 -41.24 -4.49 26.69
CA CYS A 119 -40.11 -3.56 26.70
C CYS A 119 -40.56 -2.17 27.16
N LEU A 120 -39.87 -1.62 28.17
CA LEU A 120 -40.02 -0.24 28.60
C LEU A 120 -38.75 0.56 28.27
N THR A 121 -38.94 1.78 27.81
CA THR A 121 -37.87 2.77 27.63
C THR A 121 -38.13 3.97 28.52
N LEU A 122 -37.17 4.28 29.39
CA LEU A 122 -37.19 5.38 30.34
C LEU A 122 -36.14 6.45 29.99
N LEU A 123 -36.44 7.68 30.37
CA LEU A 123 -35.51 8.80 30.46
C LEU A 123 -35.46 9.25 31.93
N ILE A 124 -34.25 9.36 32.48
CA ILE A 124 -34.00 9.60 33.90
C ILE A 124 -33.09 10.82 34.04
N GLU A 125 -33.50 11.77 34.87
CA GLU A 125 -32.62 12.83 35.37
C GLU A 125 -31.72 12.24 36.46
N ILE A 126 -30.39 12.38 36.34
CA ILE A 126 -29.42 11.78 37.28
C ILE A 126 -28.58 12.80 38.07
N CYS A 127 -28.66 14.09 37.75
CA CYS A 127 -27.92 15.15 38.45
C CYS A 127 -28.82 16.32 38.94
N PRO A 128 -29.42 16.21 40.14
CA PRO A 128 -29.58 15.00 40.96
C PRO A 128 -30.68 14.07 40.41
N ILE A 129 -30.86 12.89 41.01
CA ILE A 129 -31.99 12.02 40.69
C ILE A 129 -33.29 12.73 41.08
N ASN A 130 -34.15 13.01 40.08
CA ASN A 130 -35.33 13.85 40.25
C ASN A 130 -36.55 13.26 39.51
N ASN A 131 -36.58 13.29 38.17
CA ASN A 131 -37.67 12.68 37.39
C ASN A 131 -37.27 11.40 36.65
N VAL A 132 -38.22 10.47 36.57
CA VAL A 132 -38.20 9.29 35.68
C VAL A 132 -39.41 9.38 34.74
N LYS A 133 -39.17 9.46 33.43
CA LYS A 133 -40.22 9.55 32.40
C LYS A 133 -40.22 8.31 31.52
N VAL A 134 -41.39 7.70 31.31
CA VAL A 134 -41.58 6.67 30.27
C VAL A 134 -41.61 7.34 28.90
N LEU A 135 -40.70 6.96 28.01
CA LEU A 135 -40.68 7.39 26.61
C LEU A 135 -41.53 6.47 25.73
N LYS A 136 -41.40 5.15 25.92
CA LYS A 136 -42.14 4.12 25.18
C LYS A 136 -42.42 2.89 26.06
N ALA A 137 -43.54 2.25 25.75
CA ALA A 137 -43.93 0.94 26.24
C ALA A 137 -44.43 0.15 25.02
N VAL A 138 -43.70 -0.89 24.62
CA VAL A 138 -43.96 -1.71 23.42
C VAL A 138 -43.59 -3.18 23.67
N ASP A 139 -43.98 -4.09 22.78
CA ASP A 139 -43.66 -5.52 22.93
C ASP A 139 -42.31 -5.94 22.33
N ASN A 140 -41.73 -5.11 21.46
CA ASN A 140 -40.46 -5.37 20.77
C ASN A 140 -39.30 -4.54 21.36
N CYS A 141 -38.05 -4.94 21.14
CA CYS A 141 -36.92 -4.29 21.80
C CYS A 141 -36.70 -2.87 21.26
N ILE A 142 -36.45 -1.94 22.18
CA ILE A 142 -36.02 -0.57 21.85
C ILE A 142 -34.56 -0.38 22.26
N ARG A 143 -33.84 0.36 21.41
CA ARG A 143 -32.45 0.75 21.60
C ARG A 143 -32.34 2.28 21.63
N VAL A 144 -31.48 2.79 22.50
CA VAL A 144 -31.37 4.20 22.83
C VAL A 144 -29.91 4.66 22.78
N GLN A 145 -29.68 5.81 22.17
CA GLN A 145 -28.33 6.39 22.01
C GLN A 145 -28.40 7.93 21.98
N PHE A 146 -27.66 8.60 22.87
CA PHE A 146 -27.52 10.05 22.83
C PHE A 146 -26.57 10.51 21.71
N LEU A 147 -26.87 11.67 21.13
CA LEU A 147 -25.97 12.40 20.24
C LEU A 147 -25.09 13.35 21.03
N TYR A 148 -23.80 13.31 20.75
CA TYR A 148 -22.78 14.15 21.38
C TYR A 148 -22.40 15.32 20.47
N PRO A 149 -22.28 16.56 20.96
CA PRO A 149 -21.79 17.67 20.15
C PRO A 149 -20.36 17.39 19.62
N VAL A 150 -20.00 18.01 18.49
CA VAL A 150 -18.66 17.84 17.89
C VAL A 150 -17.63 18.83 18.44
N ALA A 151 -18.07 19.88 19.15
CA ALA A 151 -17.21 20.84 19.81
C ALA A 151 -17.40 20.77 21.33
N GLU A 152 -16.32 20.48 22.06
CA GLU A 152 -16.27 20.50 23.54
C GLU A 152 -16.59 21.88 24.15
N THR A 153 -16.52 22.94 23.34
CA THR A 153 -16.66 24.34 23.76
C THR A 153 -18.09 24.87 23.76
N GLN A 154 -19.09 24.09 23.31
CA GLN A 154 -20.49 24.52 23.30
C GLN A 154 -21.33 23.65 24.24
N THR A 155 -21.46 24.09 25.49
CA THR A 155 -22.45 23.57 26.45
C THR A 155 -23.86 23.95 25.97
N PHE A 156 -24.47 23.10 25.16
CA PHE A 156 -25.86 23.30 24.76
C PHE A 156 -26.81 22.90 25.90
N PRO A 157 -27.89 23.68 26.15
CA PRO A 157 -28.94 23.31 27.10
C PRO A 157 -29.93 22.29 26.51
N GLU A 158 -29.56 21.56 25.44
CA GLU A 158 -30.45 20.57 24.82
C GLU A 158 -29.64 19.34 24.39
N SER A 159 -30.07 18.16 24.84
CA SER A 159 -29.52 16.85 24.45
C SER A 159 -30.46 16.16 23.46
N CYS A 160 -29.91 15.53 22.42
CA CYS A 160 -30.70 14.79 21.43
C CYS A 160 -30.55 13.29 21.67
N LEU A 161 -31.67 12.56 21.69
CA LEU A 161 -31.73 11.12 21.91
C LEU A 161 -32.30 10.42 20.67
N LEU A 162 -31.59 9.42 20.15
CA LEU A 162 -32.13 8.50 19.14
C LEU A 162 -32.77 7.29 19.81
N LEU A 163 -33.94 6.92 19.29
CA LEU A 163 -34.71 5.74 19.68
C LEU A 163 -34.95 4.88 18.44
N ILE A 164 -34.48 3.64 18.47
CA ILE A 164 -34.58 2.69 17.37
C ILE A 164 -35.38 1.47 17.87
N SER A 165 -36.50 1.15 17.22
CA SER A 165 -37.33 -0.02 17.57
C SER A 165 -37.10 -1.18 16.61
N GLU A 166 -37.18 -2.41 17.13
CA GLU A 166 -37.30 -3.63 16.30
C GLU A 166 -38.62 -3.68 15.50
N ASP A 167 -39.60 -2.80 15.81
CA ASP A 167 -40.77 -2.50 14.97
C ASP A 167 -40.45 -1.73 13.67
N LYS A 168 -39.17 -1.69 13.24
CA LYS A 168 -38.71 -1.07 11.99
C LYS A 168 -38.95 0.45 11.91
N TYR A 169 -38.88 1.18 13.03
CA TYR A 169 -38.93 2.65 13.04
C TYR A 169 -37.80 3.31 13.84
N VAL A 170 -37.44 4.54 13.46
CA VAL A 170 -36.48 5.38 14.20
C VAL A 170 -37.09 6.76 14.51
N GLU A 171 -37.04 7.16 15.78
CA GLU A 171 -37.45 8.48 16.27
C GLU A 171 -36.25 9.22 16.89
N LYS A 172 -36.18 10.54 16.69
CA LYS A 172 -35.32 11.49 17.41
C LYS A 172 -36.14 12.24 18.43
N PHE A 173 -35.62 12.39 19.64
CA PHE A 173 -36.18 13.23 20.70
C PHE A 173 -35.22 14.37 21.01
N ASP A 174 -35.72 15.60 21.02
CA ASP A 174 -34.95 16.77 21.47
C ASP A 174 -35.34 17.12 22.90
N ILE A 175 -34.39 17.00 23.83
CA ILE A 175 -34.63 17.13 25.27
C ILE A 175 -33.94 18.40 25.76
N ARG A 176 -34.73 19.40 26.14
CA ARG A 176 -34.24 20.64 26.75
C ARG A 176 -33.96 20.45 28.24
N ILE A 177 -32.86 21.02 28.71
CA ILE A 177 -32.37 20.91 30.08
C ILE A 177 -32.10 22.32 30.61
N VAL A 178 -32.84 22.71 31.65
CA VAL A 178 -32.57 23.95 32.40
C VAL A 178 -31.62 23.61 33.56
N LYS A 179 -30.56 24.40 33.72
CA LYS A 179 -29.63 24.28 34.85
C LYS A 179 -29.97 25.33 35.91
N GLU A 180 -30.52 24.88 37.04
CA GLU A 180 -30.77 25.72 38.22
C GLU A 180 -29.70 25.42 39.28
N GLY A 181 -28.60 26.18 39.23
CA GLY A 181 -27.46 25.99 40.13
C GLY A 181 -26.74 24.67 39.86
N HIS A 182 -26.82 23.74 40.81
CA HIS A 182 -26.25 22.38 40.70
C HIS A 182 -27.25 21.34 40.16
N THR A 183 -28.49 21.72 39.88
CA THR A 183 -29.53 20.80 39.39
C THR A 183 -29.74 20.98 37.89
N ALA A 184 -30.00 19.87 37.19
CA ALA A 184 -30.33 19.84 35.77
C ALA A 184 -31.70 19.16 35.58
N VAL A 185 -32.70 19.91 35.11
CA VAL A 185 -34.10 19.47 35.02
C VAL A 185 -34.60 19.59 33.58
N ILE A 186 -35.42 18.64 33.13
CA ILE A 186 -36.00 18.64 31.79
C ILE A 186 -37.05 19.76 31.66
N GLU A 187 -36.86 20.66 30.71
CA GLU A 187 -37.85 21.69 30.38
C GLU A 187 -39.10 21.03 29.76
N ASN A 188 -40.29 21.39 30.23
CA ASN A 188 -41.57 20.88 29.72
C ASN A 188 -41.66 19.34 29.67
N SER A 189 -41.38 18.69 30.81
CA SER A 189 -41.38 17.23 30.97
C SER A 189 -42.66 16.50 30.51
N SER A 190 -43.78 17.18 30.29
CA SER A 190 -44.98 16.60 29.65
C SER A 190 -44.77 16.30 28.17
N HIS A 191 -44.31 17.26 27.37
CA HIS A 191 -44.19 17.17 25.91
C HIS A 191 -42.75 17.27 25.44
N LEU A 192 -42.13 16.11 25.16
CA LEU A 192 -40.85 16.07 24.46
C LEU A 192 -41.09 16.12 22.94
N PRO A 193 -40.51 17.10 22.21
CA PRO A 193 -40.49 17.08 20.75
C PRO A 193 -39.93 15.76 20.22
N LYS A 194 -40.61 15.18 19.23
CA LYS A 194 -40.16 13.97 18.56
C LYS A 194 -40.31 14.06 17.05
N GLU A 195 -39.32 13.56 16.33
CA GLU A 195 -39.24 13.57 14.87
C GLU A 195 -39.02 12.14 14.36
N LYS A 196 -39.71 11.73 13.30
CA LYS A 196 -39.52 10.40 12.70
C LYS A 196 -38.46 10.47 11.60
N ILE A 197 -37.45 9.61 11.68
CA ILE A 197 -36.29 9.62 10.77
C ILE A 197 -36.44 8.57 9.65
N ALA A 198 -36.84 7.35 10.03
CA ALA A 198 -36.94 6.20 9.13
C ALA A 198 -38.05 5.25 9.57
N ASP A 199 -38.54 4.45 8.62
CA ASP A 199 -39.65 3.49 8.76
C ASP A 199 -39.44 2.32 7.80
N ASP A 200 -40.12 1.19 8.03
CA ASP A 200 -40.19 0.02 7.13
C ASP A 200 -38.84 -0.50 6.59
N PHE A 201 -37.79 -0.45 7.42
CA PHE A 201 -36.46 -0.94 7.08
C PHE A 201 -36.22 -2.41 7.48
N LEU A 202 -35.39 -3.10 6.70
CA LEU A 202 -35.03 -4.51 6.88
C LEU A 202 -33.74 -4.68 7.70
N TRP A 203 -32.84 -3.71 7.63
CA TRP A 203 -31.53 -3.73 8.27
C TRP A 203 -31.12 -2.31 8.68
N ILE A 204 -30.36 -2.20 9.77
CA ILE A 204 -29.85 -0.91 10.25
C ILE A 204 -28.50 -1.04 10.99
N GLN A 205 -27.65 -0.04 10.83
CA GLN A 205 -26.38 0.12 11.54
C GLN A 205 -26.19 1.58 11.97
N TRP A 206 -25.73 1.76 13.21
CA TRP A 206 -25.33 3.06 13.74
C TRP A 206 -23.79 3.21 13.74
N ASP A 207 -23.31 4.40 13.41
CA ASP A 207 -21.90 4.80 13.54
C ASP A 207 -21.81 5.87 14.63
N THR A 208 -21.40 5.47 15.83
CA THR A 208 -21.34 6.34 17.02
C THR A 208 -20.28 7.44 16.92
N LEU A 209 -19.17 7.21 16.19
CA LEU A 209 -18.08 8.18 16.08
C LEU A 209 -18.46 9.34 15.16
N GLU A 210 -18.99 8.99 13.99
CA GLU A 210 -19.34 9.93 12.91
C GLU A 210 -20.81 10.40 12.96
N GLN A 211 -21.62 9.81 13.85
CA GLN A 211 -23.07 10.02 14.00
C GLN A 211 -23.82 9.87 12.68
N ARG A 212 -23.69 8.68 12.09
CA ARG A 212 -24.35 8.29 10.83
C ARG A 212 -25.26 7.11 11.07
N LEU A 213 -26.46 7.17 10.50
CA LEU A 213 -27.41 6.07 10.48
C LEU A 213 -27.50 5.50 9.06
N PHE A 214 -27.15 4.23 8.92
CA PHE A 214 -27.27 3.47 7.69
C PHE A 214 -28.45 2.51 7.81
N TYR A 215 -29.39 2.51 6.87
CA TYR A 215 -30.52 1.57 6.87
C TYR A 215 -30.87 1.10 5.46
N VAL A 216 -31.35 -0.14 5.32
CA VAL A 216 -31.86 -0.67 4.04
C VAL A 216 -33.38 -0.73 4.10
N GLY A 217 -34.04 0.00 3.19
CA GLY A 217 -35.50 0.00 3.05
C GLY A 217 -36.02 -1.17 2.20
N SER A 218 -37.34 -1.31 2.11
CA SER A 218 -38.08 -2.34 1.36
C SER A 218 -37.89 -2.38 -0.18
N ARG A 219 -36.89 -1.66 -0.71
CA ARG A 219 -36.52 -1.62 -2.15
C ARG A 219 -35.04 -1.97 -2.39
N ASP A 220 -34.40 -2.61 -1.42
CA ASP A 220 -32.95 -2.90 -1.42
C ASP A 220 -32.07 -1.65 -1.59
N ILE A 221 -32.57 -0.47 -1.19
CA ILE A 221 -31.81 0.79 -1.21
C ILE A 221 -31.19 1.01 0.18
N LEU A 222 -29.86 1.07 0.23
CA LEU A 222 -29.13 1.57 1.39
C LEU A 222 -29.23 3.09 1.44
N ASN A 223 -29.79 3.60 2.53
CA ASN A 223 -29.91 5.01 2.85
C ASN A 223 -28.87 5.39 3.91
N CYS A 224 -28.28 6.58 3.80
CA CYS A 224 -27.45 7.16 4.85
C CYS A 224 -27.99 8.52 5.30
N VAL A 225 -28.34 8.62 6.59
CA VAL A 225 -28.69 9.86 7.28
C VAL A 225 -27.49 10.31 8.12
N GLN A 226 -27.04 11.55 7.91
CA GLN A 226 -26.01 12.20 8.72
C GLN A 226 -26.69 13.10 9.75
N PHE A 227 -26.27 13.01 11.01
CA PHE A 227 -26.60 13.98 12.04
C PHE A 227 -25.49 15.04 12.12
N TYR A 228 -25.88 16.31 12.24
CA TYR A 228 -24.96 17.45 12.28
C TYR A 228 -24.91 18.08 13.68
N PRO A 229 -23.85 18.85 14.01
CA PRO A 229 -23.72 19.50 15.32
C PRO A 229 -24.82 20.53 15.62
N ASP A 230 -25.50 21.03 14.59
CA ASP A 230 -26.63 21.96 14.70
C ASP A 230 -27.98 21.25 14.94
N LYS A 231 -27.96 19.93 15.22
CA LYS A 231 -29.11 19.03 15.43
C LYS A 231 -29.95 18.76 14.20
N SER A 232 -29.58 19.33 13.04
CA SER A 232 -30.18 18.94 11.77
C SER A 232 -29.74 17.53 11.39
N PHE A 233 -30.59 16.82 10.66
CA PHE A 233 -30.23 15.58 10.00
C PHE A 233 -30.65 15.65 8.54
N THR A 234 -29.83 15.09 7.65
CA THR A 234 -30.17 15.00 6.24
C THR A 234 -29.90 13.60 5.69
N LEU A 235 -30.79 13.14 4.82
CA LEU A 235 -30.51 12.01 3.93
C LEU A 235 -29.48 12.48 2.91
N ILE A 236 -28.25 11.96 3.00
CA ILE A 236 -27.15 12.36 2.11
C ILE A 236 -27.03 11.40 0.92
N LEU A 237 -27.24 10.11 1.14
CA LEU A 237 -26.89 9.06 0.19
C LEU A 237 -28.00 8.02 0.04
N GLU A 238 -28.27 7.64 -1.21
CA GLU A 238 -29.01 6.44 -1.60
C GLU A 238 -28.09 5.56 -2.48
N VAL A 239 -28.03 4.26 -2.18
CA VAL A 239 -27.30 3.27 -2.97
C VAL A 239 -28.23 2.10 -3.28
N PRO A 240 -28.56 1.82 -4.55
CA PRO A 240 -29.26 0.59 -4.89
C PRO A 240 -28.30 -0.59 -4.64
N LEU A 241 -28.71 -1.53 -3.79
CA LEU A 241 -27.99 -2.77 -3.59
C LEU A 241 -28.47 -3.75 -4.66
N GLU A 242 -27.57 -4.20 -5.53
CA GLU A 242 -27.82 -5.26 -6.51
C GLU A 242 -27.77 -6.64 -5.81
N ILE A 243 -28.43 -6.76 -4.65
CA ILE A 243 -28.46 -7.93 -3.77
C ILE A 243 -29.93 -8.27 -3.54
N SER A 244 -30.36 -9.46 -3.95
CA SER A 244 -31.67 -9.97 -3.53
C SER A 244 -31.60 -10.33 -2.05
N LEU A 245 -32.04 -9.42 -1.17
CA LEU A 245 -32.23 -9.74 0.24
C LEU A 245 -33.44 -10.68 0.36
N PRO A 246 -33.30 -11.88 0.94
CA PRO A 246 -34.47 -12.69 1.29
C PRO A 246 -35.33 -11.96 2.34
N ASP A 247 -36.56 -12.43 2.58
CA ASP A 247 -37.39 -12.00 3.72
C ASP A 247 -36.73 -12.42 5.04
N ILE A 248 -35.73 -11.65 5.45
CA ILE A 248 -34.88 -11.88 6.61
C ILE A 248 -35.43 -11.11 7.81
N GLY A 249 -35.41 -11.77 8.98
CA GLY A 249 -35.76 -11.15 10.25
C GLY A 249 -34.93 -9.89 10.51
N PHE A 250 -35.60 -8.83 10.96
CA PHE A 250 -34.98 -7.52 11.17
C PHE A 250 -33.72 -7.60 12.06
N LYS A 251 -32.61 -7.01 11.60
CA LYS A 251 -31.30 -7.08 12.28
C LYS A 251 -30.70 -5.70 12.53
N LEU A 252 -30.28 -5.51 13.78
CA LEU A 252 -29.68 -4.28 14.31
C LEU A 252 -28.17 -4.51 14.54
N LEU A 253 -27.30 -3.64 14.01
CA LEU A 253 -25.85 -3.74 14.17
C LEU A 253 -25.23 -2.51 14.85
N ASN A 254 -24.10 -2.73 15.52
CA ASN A 254 -23.37 -1.79 16.40
C ASN A 254 -24.15 -1.29 17.62
N LEU A 255 -25.36 -1.81 17.87
CA LEU A 255 -26.23 -1.44 18.99
C LEU A 255 -26.66 -2.64 19.85
N LYS A 256 -26.29 -3.87 19.49
CA LYS A 256 -26.57 -5.09 20.26
C LYS A 256 -25.33 -5.51 21.08
N CYS A 257 -25.39 -5.34 22.39
CA CYS A 257 -24.47 -5.96 23.37
C CYS A 257 -25.22 -7.04 24.18
N ASP A 258 -25.97 -7.91 23.49
CA ASP A 258 -26.85 -8.89 24.13
C ASP A 258 -26.08 -10.12 24.62
N TYR A 259 -25.83 -10.21 25.93
CA TYR A 259 -25.09 -11.31 26.57
C TYR A 259 -25.90 -12.62 26.69
N TYR A 260 -27.24 -12.57 26.59
CA TYR A 260 -28.14 -13.66 27.01
C TYR A 260 -28.88 -14.43 25.88
N GLN A 261 -28.43 -14.39 24.63
CA GLN A 261 -28.91 -15.36 23.60
C GLN A 261 -28.16 -16.70 23.71
N GLY A 262 -28.38 -17.40 24.83
CA GLY A 262 -27.84 -18.74 25.12
C GLY A 262 -28.70 -19.90 24.59
N GLN A 263 -29.57 -19.65 23.61
CA GLN A 263 -30.47 -20.66 23.03
C GLN A 263 -30.33 -20.63 21.51
N GLU A 264 -29.99 -21.80 20.94
CA GLU A 264 -29.76 -22.12 19.52
C GLU A 264 -29.84 -20.92 18.55
N VAL A 265 -28.72 -20.22 18.38
CA VAL A 265 -28.57 -19.19 17.36
C VAL A 265 -28.57 -19.88 16.00
N GLU A 266 -29.71 -19.86 15.31
CA GLU A 266 -29.76 -20.13 13.87
C GLU A 266 -28.75 -19.21 13.16
N PRO A 267 -27.91 -19.73 12.25
CA PRO A 267 -26.85 -18.94 11.62
C PRO A 267 -27.44 -17.73 10.91
N GLN A 268 -26.83 -16.56 11.10
CA GLN A 268 -27.42 -15.30 10.65
C GLN A 268 -27.54 -15.30 9.12
N PRO A 269 -28.76 -15.27 8.53
CA PRO A 269 -28.93 -15.47 7.09
C PRO A 269 -28.29 -14.35 6.25
N LEU A 270 -28.12 -13.17 6.86
CA LEU A 270 -27.34 -12.06 6.34
C LEU A 270 -26.42 -11.51 7.44
N ASN A 271 -25.13 -11.42 7.15
CA ASN A 271 -24.25 -10.51 7.87
C ASN A 271 -23.73 -9.42 6.92
N LEU A 272 -24.23 -8.19 7.07
CA LEU A 272 -23.90 -7.03 6.24
C LEU A 272 -23.41 -5.90 7.13
N HIS A 273 -22.23 -5.36 6.84
CA HIS A 273 -21.61 -4.25 7.56
C HIS A 273 -21.18 -3.13 6.61
N VAL A 274 -21.37 -1.89 7.05
CA VAL A 274 -20.99 -0.68 6.34
C VAL A 274 -19.76 -0.05 7.01
N PHE A 275 -18.73 0.27 6.23
CA PHE A 275 -17.49 0.86 6.72
C PHE A 275 -17.17 2.17 6.01
N THR A 276 -16.90 3.20 6.80
CA THR A 276 -16.39 4.51 6.34
C THR A 276 -15.00 4.79 6.93
N ASN A 277 -14.17 5.50 6.17
CA ASN A 277 -12.85 6.00 6.55
C ASN A 277 -12.79 7.50 6.28
N GLU A 278 -12.15 8.28 7.16
CA GLU A 278 -11.92 9.72 7.03
C GLU A 278 -11.26 10.14 5.70
N ARG A 279 -10.56 9.24 5.01
CA ARG A 279 -9.98 9.47 3.67
C ARG A 279 -11.01 9.41 2.52
N GLY A 280 -12.28 9.16 2.81
CA GLY A 280 -13.35 9.09 1.81
C GLY A 280 -13.60 7.69 1.26
N SER A 281 -12.93 6.68 1.80
CA SER A 281 -13.16 5.27 1.46
C SER A 281 -14.52 4.85 2.03
N PHE A 282 -15.40 4.33 1.16
CA PHE A 282 -16.72 3.83 1.53
C PHE A 282 -16.88 2.42 0.98
N CYS A 283 -17.20 1.46 1.84
CA CYS A 283 -17.42 0.08 1.43
C CYS A 283 -18.49 -0.64 2.26
N ILE A 284 -19.13 -1.62 1.63
CA ILE A 284 -20.11 -2.52 2.26
C ILE A 284 -19.55 -3.93 2.15
N CYS A 285 -19.39 -4.63 3.25
CA CYS A 285 -19.06 -6.05 3.24
C CYS A 285 -20.30 -6.86 3.63
N TYR A 286 -20.58 -7.95 2.90
CA TYR A 286 -21.65 -8.86 3.29
C TYR A 286 -21.31 -10.32 3.06
N CYS A 287 -21.91 -11.17 3.87
CA CYS A 287 -21.94 -12.62 3.77
C CYS A 287 -23.40 -13.08 3.81
N ILE A 288 -23.77 -13.97 2.92
CA ILE A 288 -25.02 -14.75 3.00
C ILE A 288 -24.61 -16.13 3.51
N ALA A 289 -25.45 -16.77 4.34
CA ALA A 289 -25.18 -18.11 4.86
C ALA A 289 -24.86 -19.10 3.71
N PRO A 290 -23.83 -19.96 3.84
CA PRO A 290 -23.30 -20.72 2.71
C PRO A 290 -24.30 -21.75 2.17
N VAL A 291 -24.68 -21.59 0.89
CA VAL A 291 -25.60 -22.49 0.17
C VAL A 291 -25.00 -23.88 -0.10
N LYS A 292 -23.68 -24.05 0.07
CA LYS A 292 -22.95 -25.31 -0.14
C LYS A 292 -22.02 -25.60 1.05
N PRO A 293 -22.02 -26.83 1.61
CA PRO A 293 -21.01 -27.24 2.57
C PRO A 293 -19.66 -27.42 1.87
N GLY A 294 -18.71 -26.53 2.14
CA GLY A 294 -17.38 -26.54 1.53
C GLY A 294 -16.73 -25.17 1.52
N ASP A 295 -17.46 -24.17 1.04
CA ASP A 295 -16.89 -22.88 0.67
C ASP A 295 -17.58 -21.72 1.41
N VAL A 296 -16.79 -20.81 1.98
CA VAL A 296 -17.29 -19.56 2.54
C VAL A 296 -17.16 -18.47 1.49
N THR A 297 -18.28 -17.86 1.12
CA THR A 297 -18.34 -16.78 0.13
C THR A 297 -18.83 -15.49 0.77
N TYR A 298 -18.07 -14.40 0.60
CA TYR A 298 -18.44 -13.05 1.04
C TYR A 298 -18.03 -12.03 -0.04
N SER A 299 -18.68 -10.88 -0.03
CA SER A 299 -18.44 -9.83 -1.03
C SER A 299 -18.23 -8.48 -0.38
N ALA A 300 -17.32 -7.70 -0.95
CA ALA A 300 -17.04 -6.33 -0.57
C ALA A 300 -17.34 -5.37 -1.74
N PHE A 301 -18.31 -4.49 -1.58
CA PHE A 301 -18.59 -3.38 -2.49
C PHE A 301 -17.67 -2.21 -2.17
N PHE A 302 -16.79 -1.83 -3.08
CA PHE A 302 -15.99 -0.61 -2.97
C PHE A 302 -16.71 0.53 -3.68
N LEU A 303 -17.77 1.04 -3.04
CA LEU A 303 -18.67 2.05 -3.61
C LEU A 303 -17.94 3.31 -4.09
N HIS A 304 -16.90 3.73 -3.37
CA HIS A 304 -16.02 4.84 -3.73
C HIS A 304 -15.10 4.58 -4.95
N LYS A 305 -15.07 3.34 -5.47
CA LYS A 305 -14.34 2.90 -6.68
C LYS A 305 -15.26 2.41 -7.82
N GLY A 306 -16.54 2.16 -7.55
CA GLY A 306 -17.50 1.67 -8.56
C GLY A 306 -17.38 0.19 -8.93
N TYR A 307 -16.79 -0.64 -8.08
CA TYR A 307 -16.79 -2.10 -8.26
C TYR A 307 -16.98 -2.85 -6.94
N SER A 308 -17.39 -4.12 -7.05
CA SER A 308 -17.41 -5.09 -5.96
C SER A 308 -16.42 -6.22 -6.23
N LYS A 309 -15.94 -6.85 -5.16
CA LYS A 309 -15.16 -8.10 -5.22
C LYS A 309 -15.84 -9.16 -4.37
N THR A 310 -16.16 -10.29 -4.99
CA THR A 310 -16.65 -11.49 -4.31
C THR A 310 -15.49 -12.45 -4.12
N TYR A 311 -15.32 -12.91 -2.89
CA TYR A 311 -14.26 -13.80 -2.47
C TYR A 311 -14.87 -15.14 -2.04
N THR A 312 -14.30 -16.23 -2.54
CA THR A 312 -14.67 -17.59 -2.13
C THR A 312 -13.45 -18.28 -1.57
N VAL A 313 -13.59 -18.80 -0.35
CA VAL A 313 -12.54 -19.50 0.41
C VAL A 313 -12.99 -20.95 0.62
N ALA A 314 -12.18 -21.90 0.18
CA ALA A 314 -12.44 -23.33 0.40
C ALA A 314 -11.97 -23.73 1.80
N LEU A 315 -12.84 -24.39 2.58
CA LEU A 315 -12.52 -24.94 3.89
C LEU A 315 -12.18 -26.44 3.82
N GLU A 316 -11.36 -26.92 4.75
CA GLU A 316 -11.07 -28.35 4.87
C GLU A 316 -12.28 -29.12 5.44
N ARG A 317 -12.46 -30.37 5.00
CA ARG A 317 -13.73 -31.10 5.11
C ARG A 317 -14.19 -31.50 6.52
N THR A 318 -13.39 -31.26 7.55
CA THR A 318 -13.65 -31.73 8.92
C THR A 318 -14.44 -30.76 9.79
N ASP A 319 -14.54 -29.49 9.41
CA ASP A 319 -14.86 -28.42 10.36
C ASP A 319 -16.31 -27.88 10.26
N PHE A 320 -17.11 -28.41 9.31
CA PHE A 320 -18.45 -27.90 8.97
C PHE A 320 -19.45 -27.83 10.14
N LEU A 321 -19.29 -28.67 11.17
CA LEU A 321 -20.21 -28.75 12.31
C LEU A 321 -19.97 -27.65 13.37
N GLN A 322 -18.97 -26.77 13.20
CA GLN A 322 -18.64 -25.70 14.17
C GLN A 322 -18.39 -24.32 13.53
N VAL A 323 -18.76 -24.12 12.26
CA VAL A 323 -18.57 -22.83 11.57
C VAL A 323 -19.42 -21.75 12.25
N LYS A 324 -18.77 -20.81 12.93
CA LYS A 324 -19.38 -19.59 13.48
C LYS A 324 -19.59 -18.54 12.39
N ASP A 325 -20.49 -17.59 12.66
CA ASP A 325 -20.73 -16.45 11.78
C ASP A 325 -19.43 -15.70 11.42
N LEU A 326 -19.27 -15.42 10.13
CA LEU A 326 -18.15 -14.66 9.59
C LEU A 326 -18.17 -13.23 10.15
N THR A 327 -17.09 -12.81 10.81
CA THR A 327 -17.02 -11.50 11.47
C THR A 327 -16.28 -10.49 10.60
N PHE A 328 -16.81 -9.26 10.49
CA PHE A 328 -16.16 -8.14 9.80
C PHE A 328 -15.74 -7.07 10.82
N LEU A 329 -14.45 -6.72 10.86
CA LEU A 329 -13.90 -5.74 11.81
C LEU A 329 -13.26 -4.55 11.06
N ASN A 330 -13.54 -3.33 11.51
CA ASN A 330 -13.02 -2.11 10.90
C ASN A 330 -11.65 -1.74 11.49
N LEU A 331 -10.60 -1.72 10.66
CA LEU A 331 -9.24 -1.26 10.98
C LEU A 331 -8.84 -0.02 10.14
N ASP A 332 -9.82 0.82 9.81
CA ASP A 332 -9.71 2.05 9.04
C ASP A 332 -9.34 1.86 7.55
N TYR A 333 -8.10 1.47 7.25
CA TYR A 333 -7.65 1.20 5.87
C TYR A 333 -7.83 -0.27 5.50
N TYR A 334 -8.01 -1.12 6.50
CA TYR A 334 -8.25 -2.54 6.32
C TYR A 334 -9.60 -2.91 6.92
N VAL A 335 -10.34 -3.79 6.23
CA VAL A 335 -11.43 -4.55 6.83
C VAL A 335 -10.91 -5.96 7.07
N ALA A 336 -10.92 -6.39 8.33
CA ALA A 336 -10.57 -7.75 8.67
C ALA A 336 -11.82 -8.64 8.57
N VAL A 337 -11.80 -9.56 7.61
CA VAL A 337 -12.77 -10.64 7.48
C VAL A 337 -12.20 -11.83 8.23
N PHE A 338 -12.79 -12.15 9.38
CA PHE A 338 -12.27 -13.14 10.32
C PHE A 338 -13.27 -14.29 10.50
N LEU A 339 -12.80 -15.51 10.25
CA LEU A 339 -13.51 -16.74 10.61
C LEU A 339 -12.71 -17.46 11.71
N PRO A 340 -13.15 -17.40 12.97
CA PRO A 340 -12.40 -17.94 14.10
C PRO A 340 -11.95 -19.39 13.87
N GLY A 341 -10.63 -19.63 14.01
CA GLY A 341 -10.02 -20.95 13.85
C GLY A 341 -9.69 -21.36 12.40
N HIS A 342 -10.14 -20.62 11.39
CA HIS A 342 -10.01 -21.01 9.98
C HIS A 342 -9.11 -20.05 9.18
N PHE A 343 -9.55 -18.80 8.99
CA PHE A 343 -8.82 -17.81 8.19
C PHE A 343 -9.02 -16.36 8.68
N LEU A 344 -8.09 -15.50 8.27
CA LEU A 344 -8.12 -14.05 8.46
C LEU A 344 -7.74 -13.39 7.13
N HIS A 345 -8.66 -12.64 6.52
CA HIS A 345 -8.40 -11.84 5.32
C HIS A 345 -8.45 -10.35 5.65
N LEU A 346 -7.33 -9.63 5.49
CA LEU A 346 -7.29 -8.17 5.60
C LEU A 346 -7.46 -7.55 4.21
N LEU A 347 -8.63 -6.96 3.96
CA LEU A 347 -8.99 -6.27 2.72
C LEU A 347 -8.54 -4.81 2.76
N ASN A 348 -7.65 -4.40 1.86
CA ASN A 348 -7.25 -2.99 1.72
C ASN A 348 -8.39 -2.17 1.09
N THR A 349 -8.98 -1.23 1.85
CA THR A 349 -10.13 -0.44 1.40
C THR A 349 -9.75 0.71 0.48
N GLN A 350 -8.54 1.25 0.61
CA GLN A 350 -8.08 2.42 -0.15
C GLN A 350 -7.52 2.04 -1.53
N HIS A 351 -6.85 0.90 -1.60
CA HIS A 351 -6.23 0.33 -2.79
C HIS A 351 -6.71 -1.10 -3.07
N PRO A 352 -8.03 -1.33 -3.26
CA PRO A 352 -8.55 -2.67 -3.50
C PRO A 352 -8.25 -3.20 -4.91
N ASP A 353 -7.61 -2.43 -5.78
CA ASP A 353 -7.40 -2.78 -7.20
C ASP A 353 -6.59 -4.08 -7.32
N LEU A 354 -5.43 -4.14 -6.66
CA LEU A 354 -4.49 -5.25 -6.69
C LEU A 354 -4.72 -6.21 -5.51
N MET A 355 -4.84 -7.50 -5.81
CA MET A 355 -5.06 -8.55 -4.81
C MET A 355 -3.88 -8.69 -3.83
N CYS A 356 -2.65 -8.48 -4.30
CA CYS A 356 -1.42 -8.54 -3.51
C CYS A 356 -1.26 -7.42 -2.47
N CYS A 357 -2.21 -6.48 -2.39
CA CYS A 357 -2.29 -5.50 -1.31
C CYS A 357 -3.10 -6.00 -0.10
N ASN A 358 -3.72 -7.19 -0.21
CA ASN A 358 -4.51 -7.83 0.85
C ASN A 358 -3.71 -8.96 1.52
N PHE A 359 -4.00 -9.25 2.80
CA PHE A 359 -3.38 -10.37 3.52
C PHE A 359 -4.35 -11.53 3.67
N PHE A 360 -4.08 -12.68 3.06
CA PHE A 360 -4.86 -13.91 3.30
C PHE A 360 -4.06 -14.89 4.18
N LEU A 361 -4.45 -15.00 5.45
CA LEU A 361 -3.77 -15.82 6.46
C LEU A 361 -4.64 -17.01 6.85
N THR A 362 -4.00 -18.15 7.12
CA THR A 362 -4.62 -19.43 7.52
C THR A 362 -3.81 -20.08 8.65
N GLY A 363 -4.40 -21.03 9.37
CA GLY A 363 -3.70 -21.77 10.44
C GLY A 363 -3.30 -20.87 11.63
N GLU A 364 -2.09 -21.05 12.17
CA GLU A 364 -1.59 -20.26 13.31
C GLU A 364 -1.49 -18.76 13.02
N ASP A 365 -1.12 -18.36 11.79
CA ASP A 365 -0.99 -16.95 11.42
C ASP A 365 -2.35 -16.22 11.33
N ALA A 366 -3.45 -16.97 11.18
CA ALA A 366 -4.81 -16.42 11.23
C ALA A 366 -5.34 -16.22 12.66
N LYS A 367 -4.68 -16.76 13.70
CA LYS A 367 -5.19 -16.70 15.08
C LYS A 367 -5.00 -15.32 15.69
N ILE A 368 -6.08 -14.78 16.24
CA ILE A 368 -6.06 -13.59 17.08
C ILE A 368 -6.14 -14.05 18.54
N ASN A 369 -4.97 -14.17 19.20
CA ASN A 369 -4.89 -14.63 20.59
C ASN A 369 -5.78 -13.78 21.51
N GLY A 370 -6.60 -14.44 22.33
CA GLY A 370 -7.57 -13.80 23.23
C GLY A 370 -9.02 -13.88 22.73
N LEU A 371 -9.26 -13.93 21.42
CA LEU A 371 -10.60 -14.12 20.85
C LEU A 371 -10.85 -15.62 20.58
N HIS A 372 -11.50 -16.29 21.54
CA HIS A 372 -11.70 -17.74 21.50
C HIS A 372 -13.19 -18.14 21.46
N LYS A 373 -13.64 -18.62 20.29
CA LYS A 373 -14.88 -19.39 20.11
C LYS A 373 -16.18 -18.72 20.59
N SER A 374 -16.20 -17.42 20.84
CA SER A 374 -17.37 -16.63 21.26
C SER A 374 -18.00 -15.86 20.08
N ALA A 375 -19.15 -15.24 20.31
CA ALA A 375 -19.72 -14.25 19.40
C ALA A 375 -18.99 -12.91 19.59
N ILE A 376 -18.58 -12.29 18.49
CA ILE A 376 -17.73 -11.11 18.48
C ILE A 376 -18.54 -9.92 17.94
N VAL A 377 -18.56 -8.81 18.67
CA VAL A 377 -19.22 -7.56 18.25
C VAL A 377 -18.18 -6.45 18.12
N SER A 378 -18.31 -5.59 17.11
CA SER A 378 -17.47 -4.38 16.98
C SER A 378 -18.32 -3.15 17.32
N PRO A 379 -18.34 -2.68 18.58
CA PRO A 379 -19.18 -1.55 18.98
C PRO A 379 -18.68 -0.22 18.42
N LEU A 380 -17.36 -0.10 18.22
CA LEU A 380 -16.69 1.08 17.67
C LEU A 380 -15.57 0.64 16.70
N LYS A 381 -15.16 1.56 15.84
CA LYS A 381 -14.01 1.40 14.92
C LYS A 381 -12.76 0.95 15.69
N SER A 382 -12.07 -0.06 15.19
CA SER A 382 -10.92 -0.72 15.83
C SER A 382 -11.18 -1.23 17.25
N MET A 383 -12.43 -1.42 17.68
CA MET A 383 -12.78 -2.04 18.96
C MET A 383 -13.59 -3.31 18.77
N VAL A 384 -13.39 -4.25 19.69
CA VAL A 384 -13.93 -5.60 19.65
C VAL A 384 -14.38 -5.98 21.06
N LEU A 385 -15.67 -6.27 21.22
CA LEU A 385 -16.25 -6.85 22.43
C LEU A 385 -16.36 -8.36 22.25
N ASP A 386 -15.72 -9.10 23.15
CA ASP A 386 -15.90 -10.55 23.28
C ASP A 386 -17.09 -10.81 24.20
N LEU A 387 -18.22 -11.27 23.65
CA LEU A 387 -19.41 -11.57 24.44
C LEU A 387 -19.23 -12.77 25.38
N GLY A 388 -18.25 -13.64 25.14
CA GLY A 388 -17.98 -14.80 26.01
C GLY A 388 -17.20 -14.47 27.28
N THR A 389 -16.45 -13.37 27.29
CA THR A 389 -15.65 -12.91 28.44
C THR A 389 -16.08 -11.56 28.99
N GLY A 390 -16.90 -10.81 28.26
CA GLY A 390 -17.27 -9.43 28.57
C GLY A 390 -16.13 -8.42 28.37
N GLN A 391 -14.99 -8.85 27.82
CA GLN A 391 -13.79 -8.02 27.67
C GLN A 391 -13.85 -7.19 26.38
N LEU A 392 -13.52 -5.91 26.50
CA LEU A 392 -13.39 -4.98 25.37
C LEU A 392 -11.91 -4.80 25.02
N PHE A 393 -11.58 -5.05 23.76
CA PHE A 393 -10.24 -4.89 23.21
C PHE A 393 -10.21 -3.80 22.12
N ALA A 394 -9.14 -3.00 22.12
CA ALA A 394 -8.72 -2.29 20.92
C ALA A 394 -7.89 -3.26 20.04
N LEU A 395 -8.14 -3.25 18.73
CA LEU A 395 -7.47 -4.08 17.73
C LEU A 395 -6.57 -3.19 16.86
N GLU A 396 -5.28 -3.49 16.84
CA GLU A 396 -4.27 -2.72 16.10
C GLU A 396 -3.40 -3.67 15.25
N ILE A 397 -2.97 -3.22 14.06
CA ILE A 397 -1.99 -3.97 13.26
C ILE A 397 -0.58 -3.69 13.82
N SER A 398 0.16 -4.75 14.16
CA SER A 398 1.44 -4.64 14.87
C SER A 398 2.61 -4.31 13.94
N LYS A 399 3.25 -3.14 14.10
CA LYS A 399 4.50 -2.77 13.39
C LYS A 399 5.57 -3.86 13.50
N GLN A 400 5.82 -4.37 14.72
CA GLN A 400 6.81 -5.43 14.95
C GLN A 400 6.36 -6.78 14.39
N GLY A 401 5.05 -7.08 14.45
CA GLY A 401 4.47 -8.29 13.89
C GLY A 401 4.59 -8.35 12.38
N LEU A 402 4.31 -7.24 11.69
CA LEU A 402 4.50 -7.09 10.25
C LEU A 402 5.98 -7.19 9.85
N LEU A 403 6.90 -6.55 10.58
CA LEU A 403 8.33 -6.70 10.31
C LEU A 403 8.76 -8.16 10.42
N GLN A 404 8.43 -8.86 11.52
CA GLN A 404 8.71 -10.30 11.66
C GLN A 404 8.10 -11.14 10.54
N PHE A 405 6.88 -10.81 10.11
CA PHE A 405 6.21 -11.48 9.00
C PHE A 405 6.90 -11.21 7.65
N LEU A 406 7.40 -10.00 7.38
CA LEU A 406 8.19 -9.65 6.19
C LEU A 406 9.47 -10.49 6.09
N TRP A 407 10.19 -10.66 7.20
CA TRP A 407 11.42 -11.46 7.28
C TRP A 407 11.16 -12.96 7.11
N ASN A 408 10.03 -13.48 7.61
CA ASN A 408 9.71 -14.91 7.58
C ASN A 408 8.92 -15.35 6.33
N SER A 409 8.30 -14.41 5.60
CA SER A 409 7.46 -14.69 4.45
C SER A 409 8.23 -15.28 3.28
N LYS A 410 7.68 -16.37 2.71
CA LYS A 410 8.23 -17.06 1.53
C LYS A 410 7.58 -16.65 0.21
N ARG A 411 6.37 -16.07 0.25
CA ARG A 411 5.62 -15.65 -0.93
C ARG A 411 5.77 -14.16 -1.18
N ASP A 412 5.82 -13.77 -2.44
CA ASP A 412 5.95 -12.36 -2.81
C ASP A 412 4.65 -11.57 -2.59
N SER A 413 3.48 -12.21 -2.71
CA SER A 413 2.19 -11.63 -2.30
C SER A 413 2.24 -11.13 -0.86
N ASP A 414 2.76 -11.96 0.04
CA ASP A 414 2.72 -11.74 1.47
C ASP A 414 3.74 -10.67 1.85
N ARG A 415 4.93 -10.68 1.23
CA ARG A 415 5.95 -9.62 1.35
C ARG A 415 5.43 -8.27 0.86
N LEU A 416 4.79 -8.24 -0.31
CA LEU A 416 4.28 -7.01 -0.90
C LEU A 416 3.14 -6.40 -0.09
N ALA A 417 2.15 -7.20 0.33
CA ALA A 417 1.10 -6.77 1.25
C ALA A 417 1.69 -6.18 2.53
N THR A 418 2.75 -6.82 3.07
CA THR A 418 3.46 -6.37 4.27
C THR A 418 4.17 -5.03 4.07
N LEU A 419 4.91 -4.86 2.97
CA LEU A 419 5.55 -3.60 2.59
C LEU A 419 4.52 -2.48 2.43
N HIS A 420 3.39 -2.75 1.75
CA HIS A 420 2.32 -1.78 1.56
C HIS A 420 1.64 -1.42 2.88
N CYS A 421 1.38 -2.37 3.77
CA CYS A 421 0.80 -2.07 5.09
C CYS A 421 1.76 -1.24 5.98
N LEU A 422 3.06 -1.56 5.96
CA LEU A 422 4.07 -0.79 6.68
C LEU A 422 4.20 0.64 6.13
N LEU A 423 4.34 0.80 4.81
CA LEU A 423 4.63 2.10 4.18
C LEU A 423 3.39 2.98 3.99
N LEU A 424 2.23 2.41 3.68
CA LEU A 424 1.00 3.14 3.30
C LEU A 424 -0.04 3.26 4.43
N TYR A 425 -0.01 2.41 5.45
CA TYR A 425 -1.00 2.42 6.55
C TYR A 425 -0.38 2.83 7.89
N ILE A 426 0.60 2.07 8.41
CA ILE A 426 1.30 2.43 9.66
C ILE A 426 2.06 3.76 9.50
N GLY A 427 2.56 4.00 8.29
CA GLY A 427 3.14 5.27 7.90
C GLY A 427 4.66 5.28 8.02
N ASN A 428 5.26 6.10 7.16
CA ASN A 428 6.69 6.20 6.99
C ASN A 428 7.35 6.92 8.18
N THR A 429 7.92 6.15 9.11
CA THR A 429 8.85 6.63 10.15
C THR A 429 10.30 6.34 9.76
N THR A 430 11.23 7.20 10.18
CA THR A 430 12.66 7.10 9.88
C THR A 430 13.28 5.75 10.27
N GLU A 431 12.86 5.21 11.41
CA GLU A 431 13.21 3.87 11.89
C GLU A 431 12.68 2.77 10.97
N LEU A 432 11.42 2.85 10.56
CA LEU A 432 10.76 1.84 9.73
C LEU A 432 11.40 1.75 8.34
N GLU A 433 11.75 2.89 7.74
CA GLU A 433 12.52 2.92 6.50
C GLU A 433 13.86 2.22 6.67
N THR A 434 14.54 2.39 7.81
CA THR A 434 15.85 1.80 8.07
C THR A 434 15.76 0.28 8.22
N GLU A 435 14.74 -0.24 8.91
CA GLU A 435 14.48 -1.69 9.00
C GLU A 435 14.07 -2.28 7.64
N ILE A 436 13.28 -1.58 6.83
CA ILE A 436 12.92 -2.04 5.48
C ILE A 436 14.15 -2.03 4.55
N ILE A 437 14.98 -0.98 4.57
CA ILE A 437 16.24 -0.92 3.80
C ILE A 437 17.21 -2.04 4.24
N LYS A 438 17.25 -2.36 5.54
CA LYS A 438 18.00 -3.51 6.06
C LYS A 438 17.48 -4.83 5.50
N TRP A 439 16.16 -5.03 5.47
CA TRP A 439 15.53 -6.20 4.84
C TRP A 439 15.84 -6.29 3.34
N ILE A 440 15.66 -5.21 2.58
CA ILE A 440 15.97 -5.13 1.14
C ILE A 440 17.42 -5.57 0.88
N SER A 441 18.37 -4.99 1.62
CA SER A 441 19.81 -5.28 1.44
C SER A 441 20.24 -6.69 1.84
N GLU A 442 19.40 -7.45 2.57
CA GLU A 442 19.59 -8.89 2.85
C GLU A 442 18.79 -9.81 1.90
N ASN A 443 17.76 -9.29 1.22
CA ASN A 443 16.77 -10.10 0.48
C ASN A 443 16.64 -9.75 -1.01
N MET A 444 17.60 -9.03 -1.61
CA MET A 444 17.51 -8.50 -2.99
C MET A 444 17.21 -9.54 -4.09
N SER A 445 17.53 -10.82 -3.87
CA SER A 445 17.32 -11.92 -4.84
C SER A 445 16.16 -12.85 -4.48
N THR A 446 15.40 -12.57 -3.41
CA THR A 446 14.34 -13.48 -2.94
C THR A 446 12.96 -13.17 -3.52
N CYS A 447 12.75 -11.95 -4.05
CA CYS A 447 11.53 -11.53 -4.73
C CYS A 447 11.67 -11.71 -6.25
N PHE A 448 10.66 -12.31 -6.88
CA PHE A 448 10.61 -12.62 -8.31
C PHE A 448 9.54 -11.83 -9.06
N THR A 449 8.44 -11.45 -8.40
CA THR A 449 7.28 -10.82 -9.05
C THR A 449 7.26 -9.29 -8.99
N PHE A 450 8.05 -8.68 -8.10
CA PHE A 450 8.18 -7.23 -7.94
C PHE A 450 9.61 -6.85 -7.53
N ASP A 451 10.06 -5.63 -7.85
CA ASP A 451 11.33 -5.11 -7.33
C ASP A 451 11.10 -4.36 -5.99
N PRO A 452 11.76 -4.77 -4.89
CA PRO A 452 11.51 -4.20 -3.58
C PRO A 452 12.11 -2.79 -3.41
N VAL A 453 13.08 -2.37 -4.24
CA VAL A 453 13.61 -1.00 -4.24
C VAL A 453 12.59 -0.06 -4.89
N GLN A 454 12.01 -0.45 -6.03
CA GLN A 454 10.95 0.33 -6.69
C GLN A 454 9.73 0.52 -5.78
N GLU A 455 9.22 -0.56 -5.18
CA GLU A 455 8.08 -0.51 -4.25
C GLU A 455 8.36 0.35 -3.03
N PHE A 456 9.55 0.20 -2.41
CA PHE A 456 9.93 1.03 -1.27
C PHE A 456 9.94 2.53 -1.63
N ILE A 457 10.50 2.91 -2.78
CA ILE A 457 10.55 4.30 -3.22
C ILE A 457 9.15 4.84 -3.51
N ILE A 458 8.35 4.12 -4.31
CA ILE A 458 7.04 4.61 -4.76
C ILE A 458 6.05 4.69 -3.60
N ALA A 459 5.95 3.67 -2.76
CA ALA A 459 5.04 3.69 -1.60
C ALA A 459 5.46 4.78 -0.58
N SER A 460 6.77 4.96 -0.35
CA SER A 460 7.29 6.03 0.52
C SER A 460 7.03 7.43 -0.04
N LEU A 461 7.19 7.63 -1.35
CA LEU A 461 6.83 8.88 -2.02
C LEU A 461 5.34 9.16 -1.91
N TYR A 462 4.51 8.18 -2.26
CA TYR A 462 3.06 8.30 -2.21
C TYR A 462 2.59 8.76 -0.82
N TRP A 463 3.03 8.09 0.25
CA TRP A 463 2.69 8.49 1.63
C TRP A 463 3.13 9.92 1.96
N ARG A 464 4.34 10.32 1.56
CA ARG A 464 4.91 11.66 1.82
C ARG A 464 4.32 12.78 0.96
N MET A 465 3.61 12.45 -0.12
CA MET A 465 3.08 13.41 -1.09
C MET A 465 1.56 13.57 -1.01
N CYS A 466 0.81 12.52 -0.69
CA CYS A 466 -0.66 12.58 -0.61
C CYS A 466 -1.23 13.71 0.27
N PRO A 467 -0.62 14.12 1.40
CA PRO A 467 -1.08 15.29 2.17
C PRO A 467 -0.92 16.63 1.45
N GLU A 468 -0.11 16.67 0.37
CA GLU A 468 0.23 17.78 -0.53
C GLU A 468 -0.97 18.63 -1.00
N ALA A 469 -1.97 17.91 -1.50
CA ALA A 469 -3.16 18.44 -2.14
C ALA A 469 -4.27 17.39 -2.17
N VAL A 470 -5.53 17.83 -2.09
CA VAL A 470 -6.71 16.97 -2.29
C VAL A 470 -6.63 16.33 -3.69
N ASN A 471 -6.97 15.04 -3.78
CA ASN A 471 -6.95 14.19 -4.98
C ASN A 471 -5.57 13.83 -5.55
N LEU A 472 -4.46 14.23 -4.91
CA LEU A 472 -3.11 13.86 -5.35
C LEU A 472 -2.87 12.33 -5.22
N ASP A 473 -3.55 11.69 -4.27
CA ASP A 473 -3.63 10.24 -4.05
C ASP A 473 -4.22 9.46 -5.25
N LYS A 474 -4.96 10.11 -6.14
CA LYS A 474 -5.55 9.50 -7.34
C LYS A 474 -4.67 9.61 -8.58
N LEU A 475 -3.64 10.46 -8.54
CA LEU A 475 -2.76 10.79 -9.67
C LEU A 475 -1.34 10.22 -9.49
N LEU A 476 -0.88 10.06 -8.25
CA LEU A 476 0.42 9.43 -7.99
C LEU A 476 0.29 7.89 -7.96
N PRO A 477 1.30 7.16 -8.44
CA PRO A 477 1.40 5.72 -8.23
C PRO A 477 1.67 5.42 -6.74
N TYR A 478 1.05 4.37 -6.20
CA TYR A 478 1.34 3.81 -4.86
C TYR A 478 2.18 2.52 -4.92
N THR A 479 2.44 2.02 -6.14
CA THR A 479 3.13 0.77 -6.47
C THR A 479 3.77 0.90 -7.85
N SER A 480 4.83 0.14 -8.11
CA SER A 480 5.44 -0.04 -9.44
C SER A 480 4.59 -0.95 -10.35
N LEU A 481 3.77 -1.82 -9.76
CA LEU A 481 3.03 -2.85 -10.49
C LEU A 481 1.84 -2.29 -11.27
N GLY A 482 1.76 -2.66 -12.55
CA GLY A 482 0.60 -2.35 -13.39
C GLY A 482 -0.58 -3.33 -13.24
N CYS A 483 -0.30 -4.57 -12.85
CA CYS A 483 -1.28 -5.63 -12.62
C CYS A 483 -0.66 -6.73 -11.75
N TRP A 484 -1.48 -7.57 -11.12
CA TRP A 484 -1.05 -8.77 -10.40
C TRP A 484 -1.85 -9.97 -10.91
N ASN A 485 -1.15 -10.94 -11.51
CA ASN A 485 -1.76 -12.05 -12.22
C ASN A 485 -1.65 -13.40 -11.47
N GLU A 486 -0.92 -13.46 -10.35
CA GLU A 486 -0.80 -14.69 -9.58
C GLU A 486 -2.00 -14.89 -8.64
N PRO A 487 -2.63 -16.08 -8.61
CA PRO A 487 -3.70 -16.37 -7.67
C PRO A 487 -3.15 -16.46 -6.24
N ILE A 488 -3.85 -15.87 -5.28
CA ILE A 488 -3.51 -16.02 -3.86
C ILE A 488 -3.99 -17.42 -3.40
N PRO A 489 -3.11 -18.28 -2.85
CA PRO A 489 -3.50 -19.64 -2.47
C PRO A 489 -4.63 -19.66 -1.43
N GLY A 490 -5.67 -20.46 -1.68
CA GLY A 490 -6.81 -20.64 -0.77
C GLY A 490 -7.97 -19.65 -0.95
N ILE A 491 -7.85 -18.64 -1.83
CA ILE A 491 -8.90 -17.65 -2.08
C ILE A 491 -9.06 -17.36 -3.58
N THR A 492 -10.29 -17.46 -4.09
CA THR A 492 -10.64 -17.02 -5.45
C THR A 492 -11.41 -15.70 -5.37
N CYS A 493 -11.17 -14.80 -6.33
CA CYS A 493 -11.80 -13.47 -6.36
C CYS A 493 -12.38 -13.16 -7.74
N THR A 494 -13.64 -12.72 -7.78
CA THR A 494 -14.31 -12.20 -8.98
C THR A 494 -14.68 -10.74 -8.78
N THR A 495 -14.35 -9.87 -9.73
CA THR A 495 -14.65 -8.43 -9.67
C THR A 495 -15.82 -8.10 -10.58
N HIS A 496 -16.81 -7.34 -10.09
CA HIS A 496 -17.98 -6.89 -10.84
C HIS A 496 -18.10 -5.36 -10.77
N ILE A 497 -18.42 -4.70 -11.88
CA ILE A 497 -18.73 -3.26 -11.90
C ILE A 497 -20.13 -3.07 -11.29
N ILE A 498 -20.33 -2.01 -10.50
CA ILE A 498 -21.58 -1.76 -9.76
C ILE A 498 -22.09 -0.34 -10.00
N SER A 499 -23.40 -0.15 -9.82
CA SER A 499 -24.05 1.15 -9.85
C SER A 499 -23.44 2.11 -8.81
N LEU A 500 -23.16 3.36 -9.21
CA LEU A 500 -22.56 4.36 -8.32
C LEU A 500 -23.59 4.98 -7.36
N PRO A 501 -23.21 5.29 -6.10
CA PRO A 501 -24.06 6.01 -5.16
C PRO A 501 -24.67 7.32 -5.69
N VAL A 502 -25.94 7.55 -5.32
CA VAL A 502 -26.69 8.77 -5.59
C VAL A 502 -26.66 9.67 -4.36
N LEU A 503 -26.17 10.89 -4.53
CA LEU A 503 -26.12 11.91 -3.49
C LEU A 503 -27.35 12.81 -3.57
N LYS A 504 -28.00 13.06 -2.43
CA LYS A 504 -29.16 13.96 -2.29
C LYS A 504 -28.77 15.33 -1.76
N ALA A 505 -27.73 15.41 -0.93
CA ALA A 505 -27.22 16.64 -0.34
C ALA A 505 -26.11 17.26 -1.21
N GLN A 506 -26.04 18.60 -1.21
CA GLN A 506 -24.99 19.38 -1.87
C GLN A 506 -24.10 20.05 -0.81
N ASN A 507 -22.88 20.42 -1.20
CA ASN A 507 -21.92 21.17 -0.36
C ASN A 507 -21.53 20.49 0.98
N CYS A 508 -21.56 19.16 1.03
CA CYS A 508 -21.12 18.39 2.20
C CYS A 508 -19.59 18.49 2.38
N LYS A 509 -19.12 18.66 3.63
CA LYS A 509 -17.70 18.82 3.98
C LYS A 509 -17.08 17.53 4.52
N GLY A 510 -15.75 17.44 4.54
CA GLY A 510 -15.02 16.40 5.27
C GLY A 510 -15.06 15.04 4.56
N PHE A 511 -15.56 13.99 5.22
CA PHE A 511 -15.71 12.66 4.62
C PHE A 511 -16.47 12.71 3.28
N TRP A 512 -17.62 13.38 3.28
CA TRP A 512 -18.50 13.45 2.11
C TRP A 512 -17.86 14.15 0.92
N GLU A 513 -17.09 15.22 1.15
CA GLU A 513 -16.33 15.94 0.12
C GLU A 513 -15.33 15.01 -0.60
N LYS A 514 -14.59 14.21 0.17
CA LYS A 514 -13.64 13.22 -0.36
C LYS A 514 -14.34 12.07 -1.09
N LEU A 515 -15.50 11.62 -0.59
CA LEU A 515 -16.31 10.60 -1.26
C LEU A 515 -16.88 11.13 -2.58
N ILE A 516 -17.49 12.33 -2.59
CA ILE A 516 -18.00 13.02 -3.80
C ILE A 516 -16.90 13.08 -4.86
N SER A 517 -15.73 13.60 -4.50
CA SER A 517 -14.62 13.72 -5.45
C SER A 517 -14.03 12.37 -5.89
N SER A 518 -14.28 11.29 -5.16
CA SER A 518 -13.92 9.93 -5.57
C SER A 518 -14.95 9.34 -6.53
N LEU A 519 -16.24 9.59 -6.31
CA LEU A 519 -17.31 9.23 -7.23
C LEU A 519 -17.23 10.02 -8.54
N GLU A 520 -16.88 11.30 -8.51
CA GLU A 520 -16.60 12.11 -9.71
C GLU A 520 -15.41 11.54 -10.48
N TYR A 521 -14.32 11.16 -9.80
CA TYR A 521 -13.19 10.51 -10.44
C TYR A 521 -13.62 9.23 -11.16
N VAL A 522 -14.42 8.36 -10.54
CA VAL A 522 -14.91 7.12 -11.19
C VAL A 522 -15.85 7.42 -12.36
N LYS A 523 -16.74 8.42 -12.25
CA LYS A 523 -17.67 8.81 -13.33
C LYS A 523 -16.98 9.30 -14.60
N TYR A 524 -15.85 9.98 -14.46
CA TYR A 524 -15.12 10.61 -15.57
C TYR A 524 -13.78 9.93 -15.90
N ALA A 525 -13.42 8.84 -15.23
CA ALA A 525 -12.19 8.10 -15.48
C ALA A 525 -12.25 7.31 -16.79
N GLY A 526 -11.46 7.77 -17.76
CA GLY A 526 -10.86 6.88 -18.77
C GLY A 526 -9.76 5.98 -18.15
N PRO A 527 -8.92 5.32 -18.98
CA PRO A 527 -7.83 4.47 -18.49
C PRO A 527 -6.90 5.19 -17.51
N PRO A 528 -6.23 4.46 -16.59
CA PRO A 528 -5.79 4.98 -15.30
C PRO A 528 -4.92 6.24 -15.42
N LEU A 529 -5.44 7.34 -14.87
CA LEU A 529 -4.82 8.67 -14.84
C LEU A 529 -3.63 8.78 -13.86
N ARG A 530 -2.94 7.68 -13.56
CA ARG A 530 -1.74 7.71 -12.72
C ARG A 530 -0.53 8.11 -13.55
N PHE A 531 0.36 8.88 -12.96
CA PHE A 531 1.63 9.24 -13.58
C PHE A 531 2.42 7.97 -13.94
N ASN A 532 2.80 7.83 -15.21
CA ASN A 532 3.26 6.57 -15.80
C ASN A 532 4.68 6.72 -16.36
N SER A 533 5.59 5.85 -15.90
CA SER A 533 7.00 5.78 -16.34
C SER A 533 7.14 5.58 -17.85
N LYS A 534 6.18 4.92 -18.51
CA LYS A 534 6.18 4.73 -19.97
C LYS A 534 6.04 6.04 -20.76
N VAL A 535 5.51 7.10 -20.15
CA VAL A 535 5.49 8.44 -20.76
C VAL A 535 6.89 9.07 -20.66
N LEU A 536 7.54 8.97 -19.49
CA LEU A 536 8.91 9.44 -19.30
C LEU A 536 9.88 8.74 -20.24
N GLN A 537 9.78 7.41 -20.37
CA GLN A 537 10.64 6.62 -21.25
C GLN A 537 10.58 7.12 -22.69
N ARG A 538 9.38 7.31 -23.25
CA ARG A 538 9.19 7.80 -24.63
C ARG A 538 9.74 9.21 -24.84
N GLU A 539 9.58 10.11 -23.87
CA GLU A 539 10.13 11.46 -23.98
C GLU A 539 11.65 11.48 -23.81
N LEU A 540 12.22 10.61 -22.97
CA LEU A 540 13.66 10.43 -22.82
C LEU A 540 14.29 9.83 -24.10
N GLU A 541 13.65 8.83 -24.70
CA GLU A 541 14.07 8.24 -25.98
C GLU A 541 14.10 9.29 -27.10
N LYS A 542 13.07 10.12 -27.24
CA LYS A 542 13.07 11.27 -28.17
C LYS A 542 14.24 12.21 -27.92
N LEU A 543 14.44 12.64 -26.67
CA LEU A 543 15.54 13.55 -26.29
C LEU A 543 16.94 12.95 -26.48
N HIS A 544 17.07 11.63 -26.65
CA HIS A 544 18.31 10.96 -27.02
C HIS A 544 18.49 10.84 -28.55
N LEU A 545 17.42 10.60 -29.33
CA LEU A 545 17.49 10.63 -30.80
C LEU A 545 17.73 12.07 -31.31
N ASP A 546 16.94 13.03 -30.83
CA ASP A 546 16.94 14.43 -31.28
C ASP A 546 18.19 15.23 -30.83
N GLN A 547 19.15 14.60 -30.14
CA GLN A 547 20.50 15.18 -29.95
C GLN A 547 21.33 15.20 -31.24
N THR A 548 20.87 14.52 -32.30
CA THR A 548 21.60 14.38 -33.57
C THR A 548 21.11 15.26 -34.72
N ASP A 549 19.89 15.82 -34.66
CA ASP A 549 19.38 16.71 -35.72
C ASP A 549 18.31 17.71 -35.22
N GLU A 550 18.19 18.85 -35.90
CA GLU A 550 17.29 20.00 -35.64
C GLU A 550 17.52 20.93 -34.42
N GLY A 551 17.38 22.25 -34.66
CA GLY A 551 17.79 23.30 -33.71
C GLY A 551 16.71 24.30 -33.25
N LYS A 552 17.05 25.06 -32.19
CA LYS A 552 16.31 26.19 -31.57
C LYS A 552 15.07 25.86 -30.74
N ARG A 553 14.11 25.06 -31.20
CA ARG A 553 12.91 24.72 -30.39
C ARG A 553 13.27 23.82 -29.20
N LEU A 554 14.09 22.80 -29.45
CA LEU A 554 14.64 21.90 -28.43
C LEU A 554 15.46 22.67 -27.38
N THR A 555 16.22 23.70 -27.78
CA THR A 555 17.05 24.51 -26.88
C THR A 555 16.24 25.13 -25.73
N MET A 556 15.07 25.71 -26.00
CA MET A 556 14.20 26.25 -24.93
C MET A 556 13.64 25.16 -24.01
N TYR A 557 13.32 23.99 -24.57
CA TYR A 557 12.80 22.86 -23.80
C TYR A 557 13.87 22.27 -22.87
N PHE A 558 15.08 22.03 -23.39
CA PHE A 558 16.24 21.65 -22.60
C PHE A 558 16.56 22.68 -21.51
N THR A 559 16.60 23.99 -21.81
CA THR A 559 16.79 25.03 -20.79
C THR A 559 15.74 24.93 -19.68
N THR A 560 14.46 24.71 -20.04
CA THR A 560 13.37 24.56 -19.07
C THR A 560 13.57 23.32 -18.18
N ILE A 561 14.00 22.19 -18.76
CA ILE A 561 14.34 20.96 -18.04
C ILE A 561 15.52 21.19 -17.06
N PHE A 562 16.62 21.81 -17.51
CA PHE A 562 17.77 22.07 -16.63
C PHE A 562 17.45 23.08 -15.52
N GLU A 563 16.59 24.07 -15.75
CA GLU A 563 16.08 24.95 -14.69
C GLU A 563 15.21 24.18 -13.68
N TYR A 564 14.46 23.16 -14.10
CA TYR A 564 13.78 22.25 -13.16
C TYR A 564 14.76 21.40 -12.36
N ALA A 565 15.81 20.86 -12.99
CA ALA A 565 16.86 20.12 -12.28
C ALA A 565 17.52 20.99 -11.19
N LYS A 566 17.91 22.23 -11.50
CA LYS A 566 18.47 23.19 -10.52
C LYS A 566 17.52 23.49 -9.35
N LYS A 567 16.21 23.62 -9.61
CA LYS A 567 15.19 23.81 -8.55
C LYS A 567 15.08 22.58 -7.64
N VAL A 568 15.10 21.37 -8.21
CA VAL A 568 15.06 20.11 -7.45
C VAL A 568 16.30 19.94 -6.57
N LEU A 569 17.49 20.21 -7.12
CA LEU A 569 18.77 20.10 -6.41
C LEU A 569 18.90 21.14 -5.29
N SER A 570 18.50 22.39 -5.53
CA SER A 570 18.53 23.43 -4.48
C SER A 570 17.52 23.14 -3.36
N ASN A 571 16.31 22.66 -3.67
CA ASN A 571 15.30 22.23 -2.68
C ASN A 571 15.70 20.98 -1.89
N LEU A 572 16.54 20.10 -2.46
CA LEU A 572 17.12 18.98 -1.74
C LEU A 572 18.19 19.47 -0.74
N ASN A 573 19.08 20.38 -1.18
CA ASN A 573 20.18 20.87 -0.36
C ASN A 573 19.71 21.74 0.81
N THR A 574 18.62 22.51 0.68
CA THR A 574 18.01 23.24 1.80
C THR A 574 17.36 22.33 2.85
N ARG A 575 17.04 21.08 2.50
CA ARG A 575 16.44 20.08 3.40
C ARG A 575 17.44 19.16 4.07
N SER A 576 18.66 19.04 3.54
CA SER A 576 19.73 18.22 4.14
C SER A 576 20.72 19.09 4.93
N SER A 577 20.40 19.37 6.19
CA SER A 577 21.29 20.11 7.10
C SER A 577 22.35 19.23 7.79
N GLU A 578 22.32 17.91 7.57
CA GLU A 578 23.29 16.95 8.10
C GLU A 578 24.41 16.66 7.10
N GLU A 579 25.64 16.43 7.59
CA GLU A 579 26.76 15.95 6.77
C GLU A 579 26.46 14.54 6.25
N ARG A 580 26.24 14.41 4.94
CA ARG A 580 25.92 13.12 4.32
C ARG A 580 27.17 12.23 4.26
N LEU A 581 27.02 10.99 4.71
CA LEU A 581 28.10 10.00 4.74
C LEU A 581 28.57 9.57 3.34
N VAL A 582 27.72 9.72 2.32
CA VAL A 582 28.01 9.32 0.94
C VAL A 582 28.12 10.59 0.06
N PRO A 583 29.22 10.79 -0.69
CA PRO A 583 29.52 12.03 -1.41
C PRO A 583 28.77 12.15 -2.75
N PHE A 584 27.44 12.08 -2.70
CA PHE A 584 26.62 12.47 -3.84
C PHE A 584 26.62 14.00 -4.03
N PHE A 585 26.20 14.45 -5.20
CA PHE A 585 26.09 15.88 -5.59
C PHE A 585 27.43 16.63 -5.71
N GLN A 586 28.56 15.92 -5.79
CA GLN A 586 29.87 16.48 -6.14
C GLN A 586 30.10 16.56 -7.66
N ASP A 587 29.23 15.93 -8.46
CA ASP A 587 29.39 15.71 -9.90
C ASP A 587 28.29 16.41 -10.70
N GLU A 588 28.69 17.14 -11.74
CA GLU A 588 27.80 17.69 -12.77
C GLU A 588 27.38 16.58 -13.76
N ASP A 589 26.56 15.64 -13.29
CA ASP A 589 26.04 14.53 -14.11
C ASP A 589 24.89 15.01 -15.02
N TYR A 590 25.24 15.34 -16.27
CA TYR A 590 24.31 15.82 -17.29
C TYR A 590 23.11 14.88 -17.53
N GLN A 591 23.33 13.56 -17.53
CA GLN A 591 22.26 12.59 -17.79
C GLN A 591 21.27 12.54 -16.61
N GLN A 592 21.78 12.52 -15.37
CA GLN A 592 20.94 12.54 -14.18
C GLN A 592 20.22 13.89 -13.99
N GLN A 593 20.86 15.01 -14.34
CA GLN A 593 20.19 16.31 -14.37
C GLN A 593 19.06 16.35 -15.41
N LEU A 594 19.27 15.82 -16.61
CA LEU A 594 18.26 15.72 -17.66
C LEU A 594 17.05 14.90 -17.19
N GLN A 595 17.29 13.69 -16.64
CA GLN A 595 16.23 12.83 -16.08
C GLN A 595 15.48 13.50 -14.91
N THR A 596 16.21 14.15 -14.01
CA THR A 596 15.63 14.89 -12.86
C THR A 596 14.68 15.99 -13.31
N GLY A 597 15.11 16.84 -14.25
CA GLY A 597 14.31 17.93 -14.76
C GLY A 597 13.14 17.47 -15.64
N LEU A 598 13.33 16.43 -16.45
CA LEU A 598 12.30 15.83 -17.29
C LEU A 598 11.17 15.26 -16.44
N MET A 599 11.50 14.52 -15.37
CA MET A 599 10.50 13.98 -14.44
C MET A 599 9.69 15.10 -13.78
N ALA A 600 10.34 16.15 -13.28
CA ALA A 600 9.64 17.28 -12.66
C ALA A 600 8.73 18.02 -13.66
N ALA A 601 9.19 18.24 -14.89
CA ALA A 601 8.40 18.89 -15.94
C ALA A 601 7.17 18.06 -16.35
N GLN A 602 7.35 16.76 -16.64
CA GLN A 602 6.26 15.88 -17.05
C GLN A 602 5.26 15.63 -15.91
N LEU A 603 5.71 15.54 -14.67
CA LEU A 603 4.82 15.44 -13.51
C LEU A 603 4.02 16.74 -13.32
N LYS A 604 4.64 17.91 -13.42
CA LYS A 604 3.95 19.21 -13.41
C LYS A 604 2.86 19.27 -14.49
N ASP A 605 3.18 18.90 -15.73
CA ASP A 605 2.24 18.93 -16.84
C ASP A 605 1.08 17.94 -16.67
N HIS A 606 1.35 16.75 -16.12
CA HIS A 606 0.32 15.79 -15.75
C HIS A 606 -0.60 16.33 -14.65
N LEU A 607 -0.04 16.84 -13.55
CA LEU A 607 -0.81 17.43 -12.45
C LEU A 607 -1.61 18.66 -12.90
N MET A 608 -1.07 19.50 -13.80
CA MET A 608 -1.77 20.66 -14.35
C MET A 608 -3.02 20.29 -15.16
N ARG A 609 -3.08 19.11 -15.79
CA ARG A 609 -4.26 18.65 -16.54
C ARG A 609 -5.42 18.28 -15.61
N HIS A 610 -5.11 17.71 -14.44
CA HIS A 610 -6.08 17.09 -13.54
C HIS A 610 -6.40 17.92 -12.27
N LEU A 611 -5.47 18.76 -11.81
CA LEU A 611 -5.61 19.61 -10.62
C LEU A 611 -5.78 21.09 -10.98
N GLN A 612 -6.69 21.41 -11.90
CA GLN A 612 -6.86 22.77 -12.45
C GLN A 612 -7.22 23.83 -11.39
N TYR A 613 -7.79 23.43 -10.26
CA TYR A 613 -8.08 24.28 -9.10
C TYR A 613 -6.84 24.62 -8.25
N VAL A 614 -5.74 23.86 -8.37
CA VAL A 614 -4.50 24.11 -7.66
C VAL A 614 -3.68 25.15 -8.44
N GLY A 615 -3.34 26.27 -7.79
CA GLY A 615 -2.59 27.35 -8.44
C GLY A 615 -1.25 26.85 -9.03
N LYS A 616 -0.94 27.26 -10.27
CA LYS A 616 0.23 26.78 -11.04
C LYS A 616 1.55 26.73 -10.27
N LYS A 617 1.83 27.76 -9.44
CA LYS A 617 3.03 27.80 -8.57
C LYS A 617 3.07 26.67 -7.53
N ARG A 618 1.92 26.28 -6.97
CA ARG A 618 1.81 25.17 -6.01
C ARG A 618 1.97 23.82 -6.72
N ILE A 619 1.41 23.63 -7.92
CA ILE A 619 1.66 22.42 -8.71
C ILE A 619 3.16 22.29 -9.06
N GLU A 620 3.79 23.40 -9.43
CA GLU A 620 5.23 23.43 -9.70
C GLU A 620 6.07 23.06 -8.45
N GLN A 621 5.70 23.57 -7.27
CA GLN A 621 6.36 23.17 -6.02
C GLN A 621 6.14 21.68 -5.71
N ILE A 622 4.91 21.15 -5.84
CA ILE A 622 4.59 19.73 -5.62
C ILE A 622 5.45 18.83 -6.54
N ALA A 623 5.61 19.20 -7.81
CA ALA A 623 6.43 18.44 -8.76
C ALA A 623 7.93 18.49 -8.43
N VAL A 624 8.45 19.65 -8.01
CA VAL A 624 9.83 19.80 -7.52
C VAL A 624 10.04 18.99 -6.23
N ASP A 625 9.13 19.08 -5.28
CA ASP A 625 9.17 18.36 -4.01
C ASP A 625 9.11 16.84 -4.17
N TYR A 626 8.32 16.34 -5.12
CA TYR A 626 8.25 14.92 -5.46
C TYR A 626 9.63 14.38 -5.86
N VAL A 627 10.29 15.03 -6.83
CA VAL A 627 11.59 14.57 -7.32
C VAL A 627 12.70 14.82 -6.28
N SER A 628 12.65 15.91 -5.51
CA SER A 628 13.56 16.13 -4.39
C SER A 628 13.44 15.01 -3.34
N LYS A 629 12.21 14.62 -2.95
CA LYS A 629 11.99 13.52 -2.00
C LYS A 629 12.43 12.17 -2.56
N LEU A 630 12.31 11.95 -3.88
CA LEU A 630 12.78 10.73 -4.55
C LEU A 630 14.30 10.61 -4.44
N LEU A 631 15.03 11.66 -4.81
CA LEU A 631 16.49 11.70 -4.67
C LEU A 631 16.92 11.56 -3.19
N GLY A 632 16.17 12.15 -2.26
CA GLY A 632 16.39 11.96 -0.82
C GLY A 632 16.22 10.51 -0.35
N LEU A 633 15.22 9.78 -0.86
CA LEU A 633 15.03 8.35 -0.57
C LEU A 633 16.17 7.51 -1.17
N MET A 634 16.61 7.78 -2.39
CA MET A 634 17.78 7.13 -3.00
C MET A 634 19.05 7.34 -2.16
N CYS A 635 19.30 8.57 -1.71
CA CYS A 635 20.42 8.87 -0.80
C CYS A 635 20.31 8.08 0.51
N ARG A 636 19.10 8.02 1.10
CA ARG A 636 18.85 7.32 2.36
C ARG A 636 19.11 5.81 2.27
N ILE A 637 18.72 5.16 1.17
CA ILE A 637 19.03 3.74 0.92
C ILE A 637 20.55 3.57 0.99
N MET A 638 21.28 4.39 0.24
CA MET A 638 22.74 4.34 0.19
C MET A 638 23.41 4.64 1.53
N GLU A 639 22.98 5.66 2.28
CA GLU A 639 23.52 5.99 3.61
C GLU A 639 23.32 4.86 4.63
N ASN A 640 22.13 4.23 4.64
CA ASN A 640 21.85 3.11 5.53
C ASN A 640 22.65 1.85 5.14
N VAL A 641 22.85 1.61 3.85
CA VAL A 641 23.75 0.56 3.35
C VAL A 641 25.21 0.85 3.73
N TRP A 642 25.67 2.09 3.60
CA TRP A 642 27.02 2.52 3.97
C TRP A 642 27.31 2.30 5.47
N ARG A 643 26.36 2.68 6.34
CA ARG A 643 26.38 2.42 7.78
C ARG A 643 26.38 0.93 8.09
N LYS A 644 25.50 0.15 7.45
CA LYS A 644 25.34 -1.30 7.69
C LYS A 644 26.63 -2.08 7.43
N TYR A 645 27.36 -1.73 6.37
CA TYR A 645 28.58 -2.41 5.96
C TYR A 645 29.87 -1.76 6.49
N ASN A 646 29.76 -0.71 7.34
CA ASN A 646 30.87 0.06 7.91
C ASN A 646 31.92 0.46 6.86
N LEU A 647 31.46 1.10 5.77
CA LEU A 647 32.36 1.57 4.72
C LEU A 647 33.04 2.89 5.12
N ASP A 648 34.34 2.81 5.39
CA ASP A 648 35.19 3.98 5.69
C ASP A 648 35.35 4.93 4.49
N SER A 649 35.84 6.14 4.77
CA SER A 649 36.22 7.13 3.74
C SER A 649 37.34 6.65 2.81
N TRP A 650 37.98 5.52 3.10
CA TRP A 650 39.01 4.91 2.24
C TRP A 650 38.46 4.30 0.94
N VAL A 651 37.15 4.06 0.84
CA VAL A 651 36.48 3.63 -0.40
C VAL A 651 36.65 4.64 -1.54
N PHE A 652 36.99 5.90 -1.23
CA PHE A 652 37.24 6.94 -2.23
C PHE A 652 38.67 6.94 -2.82
N TYR A 653 39.58 6.07 -2.35
CA TYR A 653 40.93 5.93 -2.90
C TYR A 653 41.07 4.63 -3.70
N LEU A 654 41.64 4.71 -4.90
CA LEU A 654 41.71 3.58 -5.85
C LEU A 654 42.90 2.60 -5.62
N GLY A 655 43.76 2.85 -4.64
CA GLY A 655 45.05 2.12 -4.47
C GLY A 655 45.00 0.72 -3.85
N GLN A 656 43.82 0.18 -3.48
CA GLN A 656 43.68 -1.14 -2.86
C GLN A 656 42.51 -1.93 -3.48
N GLN A 657 42.58 -3.26 -3.41
CA GLN A 657 41.48 -4.13 -3.82
C GLN A 657 40.34 -4.06 -2.80
N GLY A 658 39.10 -4.02 -3.28
CA GLY A 658 37.92 -3.88 -2.45
C GLY A 658 37.62 -5.10 -1.59
N GLY A 659 37.13 -4.88 -0.37
CA GLY A 659 36.69 -5.95 0.54
C GLY A 659 35.36 -6.58 0.13
N SER A 660 34.97 -7.68 0.80
CA SER A 660 33.66 -8.33 0.59
C SER A 660 32.48 -7.38 0.82
N ASN A 661 32.58 -6.48 1.80
CA ASN A 661 31.59 -5.45 2.08
C ASN A 661 31.43 -4.45 0.92
N GLU A 662 32.53 -4.03 0.29
CA GLU A 662 32.48 -3.15 -0.89
C GLU A 662 31.81 -3.84 -2.07
N ALA A 663 32.08 -5.14 -2.28
CA ALA A 663 31.44 -5.93 -3.34
C ALA A 663 29.93 -6.08 -3.12
N LEU A 664 29.47 -6.25 -1.87
CA LEU A 664 28.04 -6.28 -1.54
C LEU A 664 27.36 -4.93 -1.84
N VAL A 665 28.01 -3.80 -1.51
CA VAL A 665 27.49 -2.47 -1.84
C VAL A 665 27.50 -2.21 -3.34
N PHE A 666 28.54 -2.66 -4.07
CA PHE A 666 28.58 -2.62 -5.53
C PHE A 666 27.39 -3.37 -6.17
N HIS A 667 27.12 -4.60 -5.71
CA HIS A 667 25.96 -5.37 -6.18
C HIS A 667 24.62 -4.72 -5.84
N LEU A 668 24.51 -4.05 -4.68
CA LEU A 668 23.31 -3.29 -4.34
C LEU A 668 23.13 -2.05 -5.22
N MET A 669 24.22 -1.35 -5.56
CA MET A 669 24.18 -0.24 -6.53
C MET A 669 23.78 -0.72 -7.93
N CYS A 670 24.25 -1.89 -8.38
CA CYS A 670 23.76 -2.51 -9.62
C CYS A 670 22.24 -2.75 -9.59
N ARG A 671 21.70 -3.28 -8.49
CA ARG A 671 20.25 -3.49 -8.33
C ARG A 671 19.46 -2.18 -8.29
N MET A 672 19.94 -1.18 -7.56
CA MET A 672 19.32 0.16 -7.55
C MET A 672 19.32 0.82 -8.93
N LEU A 673 20.40 0.66 -9.70
CA LEU A 673 20.50 1.16 -11.07
C LEU A 673 19.49 0.48 -12.00
N GLN A 674 19.37 -0.85 -11.94
CA GLN A 674 18.36 -1.60 -12.69
C GLN A 674 16.94 -1.11 -12.32
N ALA A 675 16.64 -1.08 -11.02
CA ALA A 675 15.35 -0.64 -10.49
C ALA A 675 14.98 0.79 -10.93
N ALA A 676 15.95 1.70 -10.96
CA ALA A 676 15.77 3.08 -11.41
C ALA A 676 15.54 3.16 -12.94
N ASN A 677 16.34 2.45 -13.73
CA ASN A 677 16.25 2.47 -15.19
C ASN A 677 14.91 1.94 -15.70
N GLU A 678 14.41 0.82 -15.17
CA GLU A 678 13.12 0.23 -15.54
C GLU A 678 11.93 1.18 -15.37
N MET A 679 11.99 2.09 -14.39
CA MET A 679 10.95 3.07 -14.09
C MET A 679 11.32 4.52 -14.49
N CYS A 680 12.46 4.71 -15.17
CA CYS A 680 13.01 6.03 -15.52
C CYS A 680 13.14 6.99 -14.32
N LEU A 681 13.52 6.46 -13.15
CA LEU A 681 13.73 7.25 -11.94
C LEU A 681 15.13 7.91 -11.98
N PRO A 682 15.26 9.21 -11.66
CA PRO A 682 16.56 9.85 -11.55
C PRO A 682 17.31 9.35 -10.32
N LEU A 683 18.62 9.17 -10.47
CA LEU A 683 19.56 8.84 -9.41
C LEU A 683 20.27 10.12 -8.92
N PRO A 684 20.80 10.12 -7.68
CA PRO A 684 21.65 11.22 -7.20
C PRO A 684 22.86 11.43 -8.13
N PRO A 685 23.15 12.67 -8.58
CA PRO A 685 24.40 12.99 -9.27
C PRO A 685 25.61 12.50 -8.47
N GLY A 686 26.59 11.92 -9.17
CA GLY A 686 27.74 11.23 -8.55
C GLY A 686 27.50 9.74 -8.24
N PHE A 687 26.26 9.23 -8.36
CA PHE A 687 25.98 7.79 -8.21
C PHE A 687 26.81 6.94 -9.17
N HIS A 688 26.86 7.29 -10.46
CA HIS A 688 27.64 6.57 -11.48
C HIS A 688 29.15 6.62 -11.23
N THR A 689 29.65 7.76 -10.73
CA THR A 689 31.05 7.96 -10.33
C THR A 689 31.43 7.04 -9.17
N LEU A 690 30.59 6.95 -8.15
CA LEU A 690 30.77 6.06 -7.01
C LEU A 690 30.67 4.59 -7.41
N HIS A 691 29.67 4.24 -8.23
CA HIS A 691 29.45 2.90 -8.74
C HIS A 691 30.66 2.39 -9.55
N THR A 692 31.21 3.25 -10.42
CA THR A 692 32.40 2.94 -11.22
C THR A 692 33.66 2.81 -10.36
N ARG A 693 33.86 3.69 -9.35
CA ARG A 693 34.97 3.57 -8.39
C ARG A 693 34.93 2.26 -7.61
N LEU A 694 33.76 1.87 -7.09
CA LEU A 694 33.55 0.57 -6.44
C LEU A 694 33.79 -0.59 -7.42
N GLY A 695 33.31 -0.48 -8.66
CA GLY A 695 33.57 -1.45 -9.72
C GLY A 695 35.06 -1.68 -9.98
N VAL A 696 35.86 -0.62 -10.07
CA VAL A 696 37.32 -0.69 -10.27
C VAL A 696 38.02 -1.41 -9.11
N ARG A 697 37.53 -1.24 -7.87
CA ARG A 697 38.08 -1.90 -6.67
C ARG A 697 37.63 -3.37 -6.54
N CYS A 698 36.40 -3.70 -6.96
CA CYS A 698 35.77 -5.00 -6.72
C CYS A 698 35.86 -5.98 -7.90
N LEU A 699 35.96 -5.52 -9.15
CA LEU A 699 35.87 -6.36 -10.34
C LEU A 699 37.24 -6.64 -10.99
N PRO A 700 37.44 -7.84 -11.57
CA PRO A 700 38.54 -8.09 -12.50
C PRO A 700 38.44 -7.18 -13.73
N LEU A 701 39.59 -6.80 -14.31
CA LEU A 701 39.69 -5.88 -15.46
C LEU A 701 38.75 -6.26 -16.63
N TYR A 702 38.70 -7.54 -17.00
CA TYR A 702 37.84 -8.00 -18.09
C TYR A 702 36.35 -7.78 -17.78
N THR A 703 35.91 -8.16 -16.58
CA THR A 703 34.52 -7.96 -16.12
C THR A 703 34.16 -6.49 -16.03
N LEU A 704 35.07 -5.65 -15.53
CA LEU A 704 34.89 -4.20 -15.46
C LEU A 704 34.68 -3.59 -16.86
N LEU A 705 35.56 -3.92 -17.82
CA LEU A 705 35.44 -3.43 -19.19
C LEU A 705 34.14 -3.93 -19.85
N HIS A 706 33.73 -5.18 -19.59
CA HIS A 706 32.44 -5.70 -20.06
C HIS A 706 31.25 -4.94 -19.45
N TYR A 707 31.29 -4.58 -18.16
CA TYR A 707 30.24 -3.78 -17.52
C TYR A 707 30.15 -2.35 -18.08
N ILE A 708 31.28 -1.78 -18.55
CA ILE A 708 31.30 -0.51 -19.29
C ILE A 708 30.70 -0.73 -20.70
N ASP A 709 31.13 -1.77 -21.42
CA ASP A 709 30.66 -2.11 -22.77
C ASP A 709 29.14 -2.42 -22.82
N GLN A 710 28.58 -2.98 -21.74
CA GLN A 710 27.13 -3.22 -21.59
C GLN A 710 26.35 -2.01 -21.05
N GLY A 711 27.00 -0.87 -20.78
CA GLY A 711 26.34 0.33 -20.24
C GLY A 711 25.85 0.20 -18.79
N VAL A 712 26.38 -0.75 -18.01
CA VAL A 712 26.08 -0.86 -16.56
C VAL A 712 26.90 0.17 -15.77
N LEU A 713 28.15 0.40 -16.19
CA LEU A 713 29.04 1.41 -15.61
C LEU A 713 29.18 2.62 -16.54
N HIS A 714 28.55 3.73 -16.14
CA HIS A 714 28.58 4.98 -16.88
C HIS A 714 29.83 5.79 -16.51
N LEU A 715 30.70 6.03 -17.49
CA LEU A 715 31.91 6.82 -17.34
C LEU A 715 31.59 8.33 -17.32
N THR A 716 31.51 8.92 -16.13
CA THR A 716 31.36 10.38 -15.97
C THR A 716 32.70 11.11 -16.14
N GLU A 717 32.64 12.40 -16.47
CA GLU A 717 33.83 13.24 -16.64
C GLU A 717 34.69 13.27 -15.37
N LEU A 718 34.09 13.50 -14.19
CA LEU A 718 34.83 13.53 -12.92
C LEU A 718 35.40 12.15 -12.55
N CYS A 719 34.68 11.05 -12.80
CA CYS A 719 35.19 9.70 -12.55
C CYS A 719 36.47 9.44 -13.34
N VAL A 720 36.46 9.74 -14.64
CA VAL A 720 37.60 9.52 -15.54
C VAL A 720 38.80 10.40 -15.14
N LEU A 721 38.56 11.66 -14.80
CA LEU A 721 39.60 12.58 -14.33
C LEU A 721 40.25 12.10 -13.01
N ASN A 722 39.45 11.57 -12.08
CA ASN A 722 39.95 11.04 -10.81
C ASN A 722 40.69 9.71 -11.00
N LEU A 723 40.16 8.79 -11.82
CA LEU A 723 40.82 7.53 -12.20
C LEU A 723 42.20 7.76 -12.82
N LEU A 724 42.32 8.74 -13.72
CA LEU A 724 43.61 9.05 -14.37
C LEU A 724 44.64 9.68 -13.41
N LYS A 725 44.19 10.41 -12.37
CA LYS A 725 45.04 11.06 -11.36
C LYS A 725 45.45 10.15 -10.21
N GLU A 726 44.54 9.31 -9.71
CA GLU A 726 44.75 8.49 -8.51
C GLU A 726 45.44 7.16 -8.78
N LEU A 727 45.25 6.58 -9.97
CA LEU A 727 45.91 5.33 -10.35
C LEU A 727 47.37 5.60 -10.74
N ASP A 728 48.28 4.76 -10.25
CA ASP A 728 49.67 4.74 -10.71
C ASP A 728 49.82 4.24 -12.15
N ASN A 729 51.05 4.19 -12.64
CA ASN A 729 51.41 3.67 -13.97
C ASN A 729 52.02 2.25 -13.87
N THR A 730 51.48 1.41 -12.99
CA THR A 730 51.79 -0.03 -13.05
C THR A 730 51.16 -0.67 -14.28
N GLU A 731 51.76 -1.72 -14.84
CA GLU A 731 51.30 -2.37 -16.09
C GLU A 731 49.81 -2.77 -16.05
N LYS A 732 49.31 -3.19 -14.88
CA LYS A 732 47.90 -3.48 -14.63
C LYS A 732 47.01 -2.23 -14.76
N ASN A 733 47.43 -1.12 -14.17
CA ASN A 733 46.70 0.14 -14.17
C ASN A 733 46.82 0.89 -15.50
N GLU A 734 47.92 0.76 -16.23
CA GLU A 734 48.02 1.26 -17.61
C GLU A 734 47.06 0.54 -18.55
N LYS A 735 46.96 -0.80 -18.47
CA LYS A 735 45.95 -1.59 -19.21
C LYS A 735 44.52 -1.16 -18.87
N LEU A 736 44.25 -0.82 -17.60
CA LEU A 736 42.96 -0.25 -17.17
C LEU A 736 42.70 1.14 -17.76
N LYS A 737 43.65 2.08 -17.63
CA LYS A 737 43.56 3.45 -18.18
C LYS A 737 43.31 3.42 -19.69
N LEU A 738 44.09 2.63 -20.44
CA LEU A 738 43.92 2.45 -21.89
C LEU A 738 42.58 1.79 -22.24
N GLY A 739 42.16 0.76 -21.49
CA GLY A 739 40.90 0.07 -21.70
C GLY A 739 39.67 0.96 -21.51
N ILE A 740 39.72 1.90 -20.55
CA ILE A 740 38.69 2.92 -20.29
C ILE A 740 38.73 4.01 -21.37
N LEU A 741 39.92 4.55 -21.70
CA LEU A 741 40.07 5.61 -22.72
C LEU A 741 39.52 5.17 -24.10
N ALA A 742 39.72 3.92 -24.48
CA ALA A 742 39.20 3.34 -25.72
C ALA A 742 37.66 3.21 -25.77
N ARG A 743 36.97 3.42 -24.65
CA ARG A 743 35.52 3.26 -24.47
C ARG A 743 34.81 4.57 -24.10
N LEU A 744 35.53 5.71 -24.10
CA LEU A 744 34.92 7.00 -23.76
C LEU A 744 34.02 7.51 -24.90
N PRO A 745 32.83 8.06 -24.57
CA PRO A 745 32.06 8.88 -25.51
C PRO A 745 32.91 10.06 -26.02
N GLU A 746 32.81 10.38 -27.31
CA GLU A 746 33.64 11.40 -27.97
C GLU A 746 33.59 12.77 -27.24
N ALA A 747 32.41 13.16 -26.74
CA ALA A 747 32.21 14.40 -25.99
C ALA A 747 33.04 14.49 -24.70
N ILE A 748 33.28 13.37 -24.01
CA ILE A 748 34.15 13.30 -22.82
C ILE A 748 35.61 13.14 -23.25
N GLY A 749 35.87 12.30 -24.26
CA GLY A 749 37.21 12.11 -24.82
C GLY A 749 37.87 13.42 -25.26
N HIS A 750 37.14 14.30 -25.93
CA HIS A 750 37.64 15.61 -26.37
C HIS A 750 38.01 16.57 -25.22
N LYS A 751 37.35 16.47 -24.05
CA LYS A 751 37.70 17.26 -22.86
C LYS A 751 38.87 16.64 -22.09
N VAL A 752 38.86 15.32 -21.90
CA VAL A 752 39.94 14.60 -21.22
C VAL A 752 41.26 14.71 -21.99
N ALA A 753 41.21 14.76 -23.33
CA ALA A 753 42.38 15.02 -24.18
C ALA A 753 42.98 16.44 -24.02
N GLN A 754 42.27 17.39 -23.38
CA GLN A 754 42.77 18.73 -23.09
C GLN A 754 43.51 18.83 -21.75
N LEU A 755 43.57 17.76 -20.93
CA LEU A 755 44.33 17.79 -19.69
C LEU A 755 45.85 17.86 -19.95
N PRO A 756 46.56 18.89 -19.47
CA PRO A 756 48.01 18.90 -19.51
C PRO A 756 48.57 17.87 -18.52
N SER A 757 49.74 17.29 -18.85
CA SER A 757 50.57 16.42 -17.99
C SER A 757 50.13 14.96 -17.73
N HIS A 758 49.63 14.24 -18.74
CA HIS A 758 49.72 12.76 -18.76
C HIS A 758 50.24 12.26 -20.13
N PRO A 759 51.20 11.31 -20.21
CA PRO A 759 51.76 10.83 -21.48
C PRO A 759 50.75 10.18 -22.44
N LEU A 760 49.54 9.89 -21.95
CA LEU A 760 48.42 9.35 -22.73
C LEU A 760 47.74 10.42 -23.60
N GLY A 761 47.67 11.68 -23.15
CA GLY A 761 47.08 12.78 -23.93
C GLY A 761 47.86 13.04 -25.23
N SER A 762 49.19 12.97 -25.15
CA SER A 762 50.07 12.98 -26.34
C SER A 762 49.77 11.82 -27.31
N SER A 763 49.42 10.63 -26.81
CA SER A 763 49.09 9.49 -27.68
C SER A 763 47.78 9.70 -28.44
N THR A 764 46.74 10.23 -27.79
CA THR A 764 45.44 10.49 -28.43
C THR A 764 45.54 11.65 -29.42
N ILE A 765 46.32 12.70 -29.10
CA ILE A 765 46.62 13.79 -30.03
C ILE A 765 47.38 13.25 -31.25
N VAL A 766 48.39 12.40 -31.06
CA VAL A 766 49.13 11.74 -32.15
C VAL A 766 48.22 10.85 -32.99
N GLN A 767 47.35 10.04 -32.40
CA GLN A 767 46.39 9.20 -33.13
C GLN A 767 45.38 10.05 -33.93
N THR A 768 44.87 11.14 -33.35
CA THR A 768 43.95 12.06 -34.04
C THR A 768 44.64 12.79 -35.18
N TYR A 769 45.91 13.18 -35.00
CA TYR A 769 46.75 13.81 -36.03
C TYR A 769 47.11 12.83 -37.16
N ILE A 770 47.42 11.56 -36.83
CA ILE A 770 47.63 10.48 -37.79
C ILE A 770 46.33 10.21 -38.58
N LYS A 771 45.17 10.15 -37.91
CA LYS A 771 43.87 9.97 -38.58
C LYS A 771 43.57 11.12 -39.55
N LEU A 772 43.77 12.38 -39.13
CA LEU A 772 43.68 13.57 -39.98
C LEU A 772 44.69 13.57 -41.15
N LEU A 773 45.90 13.04 -40.96
CA LEU A 773 46.89 12.88 -42.03
C LEU A 773 46.48 11.80 -43.03
N LEU A 774 46.00 10.66 -42.55
CA LEU A 774 45.50 9.56 -43.39
C LEU A 774 44.26 9.96 -44.19
N GLU A 775 43.33 10.72 -43.60
CA GLU A 775 42.19 11.30 -44.31
C GLU A 775 42.61 12.35 -45.35
N LYS A 776 43.64 13.17 -45.05
CA LYS A 776 44.23 14.11 -46.04
C LYS A 776 45.00 13.41 -47.16
N LEU A 777 45.57 12.24 -46.91
CA LEU A 777 46.23 11.40 -47.92
C LEU A 777 45.20 10.67 -48.79
N GLY A 778 44.19 10.04 -48.18
CA GLY A 778 43.12 9.31 -48.87
C GLY A 778 42.26 10.18 -49.80
N ASN A 779 42.14 11.48 -49.50
CA ASN A 779 41.43 12.45 -50.35
C ASN A 779 42.23 12.88 -51.61
N LYS A 780 43.48 12.42 -51.80
CA LYS A 780 44.23 12.61 -53.05
C LYS A 780 44.15 11.38 -53.94
N ARG A 781 43.08 11.26 -54.73
CA ARG A 781 43.12 10.43 -55.95
C ARG A 781 44.16 11.00 -56.92
N PRO A 782 44.90 10.16 -57.67
CA PRO A 782 45.97 10.62 -58.54
C PRO A 782 45.42 11.29 -59.81
N SER A 783 45.26 12.61 -59.77
CA SER A 783 45.12 13.41 -60.99
C SER A 783 46.49 13.59 -61.63
N THR A 784 46.71 12.95 -62.77
CA THR A 784 47.91 13.12 -63.62
C THR A 784 48.06 14.58 -64.06
N SER A 785 48.95 15.32 -63.42
CA SER A 785 49.59 16.50 -63.99
C SER A 785 50.98 16.69 -63.38
N LEU A 786 52.00 16.49 -64.21
CA LEU A 786 53.39 16.75 -63.89
C LEU A 786 53.61 18.27 -63.85
N VAL A 787 53.84 18.87 -62.68
CA VAL A 787 54.69 20.06 -62.47
C VAL A 787 55.11 20.12 -61.01
N ASP A 788 56.43 20.26 -60.85
CA ASP A 788 57.24 20.52 -59.66
C ASP A 788 56.64 21.50 -58.62
N ARG A 789 56.45 21.01 -57.38
CA ARG A 789 56.58 21.79 -56.13
C ARG A 789 57.03 20.88 -54.98
N SER A 790 58.20 21.16 -54.44
CA SER A 790 58.76 20.50 -53.24
C SER A 790 57.85 20.68 -52.00
N PRO A 791 57.51 19.61 -51.26
CA PRO A 791 56.93 19.75 -49.93
C PRO A 791 58.00 20.23 -48.92
N ALA A 792 57.61 21.16 -48.05
CA ALA A 792 58.52 21.75 -47.07
C ALA A 792 59.07 20.70 -46.08
N GLN A 793 60.37 20.82 -45.74
CA GLN A 793 61.00 20.00 -44.70
C GLN A 793 60.32 20.25 -43.35
N ILE A 794 59.97 19.16 -42.66
CA ILE A 794 59.58 19.18 -41.25
C ILE A 794 60.81 18.78 -40.42
N GLU A 795 61.26 19.65 -39.53
CA GLU A 795 62.45 19.47 -38.67
C GLU A 795 62.20 18.51 -37.49
N PHE A 796 61.64 17.33 -37.75
CA PHE A 796 61.52 16.27 -36.73
C PHE A 796 61.84 14.89 -37.30
N LEU A 797 63.11 14.48 -37.16
CA LEU A 797 63.69 13.27 -37.76
C LEU A 797 62.85 11.98 -37.54
N PRO A 798 62.33 11.69 -36.32
CA PRO A 798 61.55 10.48 -36.09
C PRO A 798 60.24 10.41 -36.89
N LEU A 799 59.63 11.57 -37.18
CA LEU A 799 58.38 11.63 -37.93
C LEU A 799 58.61 11.37 -39.42
N ASN A 800 59.71 11.90 -39.98
CA ASN A 800 60.09 11.59 -41.36
C ASN A 800 60.40 10.09 -41.53
N TYR A 801 61.06 9.45 -40.57
CA TYR A 801 61.29 8.00 -40.59
C TYR A 801 59.98 7.20 -40.57
N LEU A 802 59.02 7.58 -39.72
CA LEU A 802 57.68 6.96 -39.68
C LEU A 802 56.91 7.13 -41.00
N VAL A 803 56.96 8.33 -41.60
CA VAL A 803 56.34 8.60 -42.91
C VAL A 803 57.00 7.77 -44.02
N THR A 804 58.32 7.58 -43.98
CA THR A 804 59.04 6.74 -44.95
C THR A 804 58.64 5.27 -44.82
N MET A 805 58.62 4.74 -43.57
CA MET A 805 58.18 3.37 -43.28
C MET A 805 56.73 3.10 -43.73
N LEU A 806 55.81 4.05 -43.50
CA LEU A 806 54.42 3.90 -43.94
C LEU A 806 54.28 3.96 -45.47
N ALA A 807 55.06 4.81 -46.15
CA ALA A 807 55.10 4.86 -47.61
C ALA A 807 55.68 3.57 -48.24
N GLU A 808 56.68 2.94 -47.61
CA GLU A 808 57.22 1.65 -48.07
C GLU A 808 56.20 0.52 -47.93
N VAL A 809 55.39 0.50 -46.86
CA VAL A 809 54.34 -0.50 -46.65
C VAL A 809 53.23 -0.37 -47.70
N ASP A 810 52.78 0.85 -48.04
CA ASP A 810 51.78 1.06 -49.10
C ASP A 810 52.29 0.58 -50.47
N HIS A 811 53.58 0.79 -50.78
CA HIS A 811 54.18 0.28 -52.03
C HIS A 811 54.20 -1.26 -52.11
N GLN A 812 54.37 -1.97 -50.99
CA GLN A 812 54.35 -3.44 -50.97
C GLN A 812 52.94 -4.01 -51.14
N VAL A 813 51.90 -3.35 -50.61
CA VAL A 813 50.50 -3.79 -50.72
C VAL A 813 49.95 -3.62 -52.15
N VAL A 814 50.44 -2.64 -52.92
CA VAL A 814 50.06 -2.45 -54.33
C VAL A 814 50.67 -3.54 -55.23
N PHE A 815 51.90 -4.00 -54.97
CA PHE A 815 52.58 -4.98 -55.81
C PHE A 815 51.89 -6.37 -55.77
N LEU A 816 51.32 -6.76 -54.63
CA LEU A 816 50.63 -8.05 -54.45
C LEU A 816 49.20 -8.10 -55.03
N ARG A 817 48.64 -6.99 -55.52
CA ARG A 817 47.24 -6.93 -56.03
C ARG A 817 47.09 -7.01 -57.56
N LEU A 818 48.18 -7.14 -58.33
CA LEU A 818 48.14 -7.14 -59.81
C LEU A 818 48.58 -8.46 -60.48
N GLY A 819 48.95 -9.50 -59.73
CA GLY A 819 49.27 -10.84 -60.26
C GLY A 819 48.13 -11.85 -60.04
N GLY A 820 47.31 -12.10 -61.06
CA GLY A 820 46.12 -12.96 -60.94
C GLY A 820 46.29 -14.44 -61.30
N PHE A 821 45.66 -15.30 -60.49
CA PHE A 821 44.98 -16.59 -60.83
C PHE A 821 45.67 -17.70 -61.67
N ARG A 822 45.58 -18.94 -61.13
CA ARG A 822 44.83 -20.15 -61.61
C ARG A 822 45.63 -21.47 -61.77
N GLY A 823 45.07 -22.55 -61.21
CA GLY A 823 45.50 -23.96 -61.36
C GLY A 823 46.50 -24.43 -60.29
N THR A 824 46.47 -25.64 -59.74
CA THR A 824 45.67 -26.87 -60.00
C THR A 824 45.33 -27.60 -58.68
N ARG A 825 44.62 -28.74 -58.75
CA ARG A 825 44.06 -29.50 -57.62
C ARG A 825 44.98 -30.63 -57.08
N ASP A 826 44.51 -31.20 -55.96
CA ASP A 826 44.62 -32.61 -55.50
C ASP A 826 45.81 -33.08 -54.62
N CYS A 827 45.44 -33.62 -53.44
CA CYS A 827 46.12 -34.61 -52.55
C CYS A 827 47.52 -34.25 -51.97
N GLU A 828 48.02 -34.76 -50.83
CA GLU A 828 47.72 -35.87 -49.89
C GLU A 828 47.87 -35.34 -48.42
N PHE A 829 47.07 -35.69 -47.40
CA PHE A 829 47.07 -36.88 -46.51
C PHE A 829 48.33 -37.14 -45.62
N GLU A 830 48.03 -37.46 -44.35
CA GLU A 830 48.82 -38.18 -43.31
C GLU A 830 49.85 -37.50 -42.35
N THR A 831 49.40 -37.37 -41.09
CA THR A 831 50.11 -37.70 -39.81
C THR A 831 51.35 -36.87 -39.38
N CYS A 832 51.52 -36.46 -38.11
CA CYS A 832 51.51 -37.32 -36.94
C CYS A 832 51.38 -36.55 -35.59
N ARG A 833 50.44 -37.06 -34.76
CA ARG A 833 50.33 -37.11 -33.29
C ARG A 833 51.59 -36.88 -32.41
N ARG A 834 51.42 -36.06 -31.35
CA ARG A 834 51.80 -36.19 -29.90
C ARG A 834 51.83 -34.78 -29.25
N GLY A 835 51.34 -34.48 -28.03
CA GLY A 835 50.53 -35.20 -27.04
C GLY A 835 50.43 -34.41 -25.70
N GLY A 836 49.31 -34.52 -24.96
CA GLY A 836 49.06 -33.99 -23.58
C GLY A 836 48.15 -32.74 -23.56
N THR A 837 46.94 -32.61 -22.98
CA THR A 837 46.33 -33.02 -21.68
C THR A 837 47.19 -32.65 -20.47
N GLU A 838 46.70 -31.98 -19.42
CA GLU A 838 45.35 -32.04 -18.78
C GLU A 838 44.82 -30.69 -18.19
N ALA A 839 43.47 -30.58 -18.08
CA ALA A 839 42.59 -29.94 -17.06
C ALA A 839 42.89 -28.50 -16.50
N TYR A 840 41.94 -27.66 -16.04
CA TYR A 840 40.48 -27.68 -15.76
C TYR A 840 39.84 -26.44 -16.48
N GLY A 841 38.53 -26.24 -16.67
CA GLY A 841 37.34 -26.88 -16.11
C GLY A 841 36.50 -25.91 -15.28
N HIS A 842 35.66 -25.06 -15.91
CA HIS A 842 34.28 -24.69 -15.52
C HIS A 842 33.74 -23.52 -16.35
N ALA A 843 32.57 -23.71 -16.97
CA ALA A 843 31.85 -22.68 -17.72
C ALA A 843 30.66 -22.16 -16.89
N LEU A 844 30.32 -20.88 -17.07
CA LEU A 844 29.03 -20.32 -16.66
C LEU A 844 28.40 -19.53 -17.80
N GLY A 845 27.23 -20.03 -18.21
CA GLY A 845 26.30 -19.51 -19.21
C GLY A 845 25.17 -20.54 -19.29
N PRO A 846 23.91 -20.11 -19.42
CA PRO A 846 23.41 -20.01 -20.78
C PRO A 846 22.51 -18.80 -21.06
N LEU A 847 22.52 -18.40 -22.33
CA LEU A 847 21.50 -17.54 -22.94
C LEU A 847 20.20 -18.34 -23.17
N VAL A 848 19.08 -17.61 -23.09
CA VAL A 848 17.75 -18.09 -23.48
C VAL A 848 17.70 -18.30 -25.00
N LEU A 849 17.15 -19.44 -25.45
CA LEU A 849 16.69 -19.61 -26.83
C LEU A 849 15.27 -20.19 -26.86
N ARG A 850 14.51 -19.73 -27.86
CA ARG A 850 13.11 -20.10 -28.13
C ARG A 850 13.01 -21.54 -28.64
N SER A 851 11.87 -22.16 -28.36
CA SER A 851 11.46 -23.46 -28.90
C SER A 851 10.46 -23.30 -30.04
N GLU A 852 10.70 -23.95 -31.19
CA GLU A 852 9.66 -24.45 -32.10
C GLU A 852 10.12 -25.81 -32.67
N ASP A 853 9.25 -26.81 -32.44
CA ASP A 853 8.81 -27.89 -33.33
C ASP A 853 9.73 -29.00 -33.92
N GLU A 854 9.40 -30.22 -33.47
CA GLU A 854 9.00 -31.40 -34.27
C GLU A 854 9.99 -32.53 -34.71
N TRP A 855 9.49 -33.75 -34.41
CA TRP A 855 9.63 -35.06 -35.09
C TRP A 855 10.80 -36.03 -34.78
N ALA A 856 10.48 -36.96 -33.85
CA ALA A 856 10.47 -38.42 -34.02
C ALA A 856 11.74 -39.20 -34.46
N THR A 857 12.15 -40.19 -33.65
CA THR A 857 11.90 -41.63 -33.93
C THR A 857 12.39 -42.56 -32.79
N SER A 858 11.67 -43.67 -32.57
CA SER A 858 12.06 -44.99 -31.99
C SER A 858 13.28 -45.12 -31.05
N SER A 859 13.29 -45.85 -29.93
CA SER A 859 12.34 -46.76 -29.23
C SER A 859 13.04 -47.24 -27.91
N ASN A 860 12.68 -48.26 -27.11
CA ASN A 860 11.66 -49.33 -27.14
C ASN A 860 11.46 -49.95 -25.73
N ILE A 861 10.35 -50.70 -25.51
CA ILE A 861 10.15 -51.84 -24.55
C ILE A 861 10.45 -51.56 -23.05
N SER A 862 9.49 -51.70 -22.11
CA SER A 862 8.64 -52.90 -21.91
C SER A 862 7.15 -52.63 -21.58
N ALA A 863 6.26 -53.40 -22.20
CA ALA A 863 4.84 -53.56 -21.84
C ALA A 863 4.66 -54.70 -20.78
N SER A 864 3.52 -54.97 -20.13
CA SER A 864 2.12 -55.11 -20.59
C SER A 864 1.20 -55.56 -19.37
N PRO A 865 -0.10 -55.95 -19.50
CA PRO A 865 -1.27 -55.15 -19.93
C PRO A 865 -2.62 -55.47 -19.17
N HIS A 866 -3.77 -55.05 -19.75
CA HIS A 866 -5.20 -55.40 -19.48
C HIS A 866 -5.96 -54.61 -18.39
N ALA A 867 -7.26 -54.25 -18.51
CA ALA A 867 -8.31 -54.32 -19.57
C ALA A 867 -9.31 -53.14 -19.32
N ALA A 868 -9.94 -52.40 -20.27
CA ALA A 868 -10.76 -52.68 -21.48
C ALA A 868 -12.28 -52.91 -21.22
N THR A 869 -13.13 -51.93 -21.59
CA THR A 869 -14.55 -51.98 -22.10
C THR A 869 -15.11 -50.53 -22.19
N SER A 870 -15.45 -49.96 -23.37
CA SER A 870 -16.77 -49.96 -24.07
C SER A 870 -17.88 -49.12 -23.35
N THR A 871 -18.80 -48.36 -23.97
CA THR A 871 -19.23 -48.17 -25.39
C THR A 871 -20.23 -46.99 -25.52
N HIS A 872 -20.56 -46.58 -26.76
CA HIS A 872 -21.68 -45.69 -27.18
C HIS A 872 -21.64 -44.19 -26.74
N ALA A 873 -22.24 -43.22 -27.43
CA ALA A 873 -22.60 -42.92 -28.84
C ALA A 873 -23.74 -41.89 -28.79
N GLU A 874 -23.60 -40.71 -29.43
CA GLU A 874 -24.63 -40.05 -30.26
C GLU A 874 -24.19 -38.65 -30.77
N ARG A 875 -24.81 -38.20 -31.88
CA ARG A 875 -24.60 -36.93 -32.62
C ARG A 875 -25.83 -36.69 -33.52
N PRO A 876 -26.08 -35.46 -34.03
CA PRO A 876 -25.55 -34.14 -33.65
C PRO A 876 -26.71 -33.23 -33.12
N PRO A 877 -27.44 -32.33 -33.84
CA PRO A 877 -27.23 -31.58 -35.08
C PRO A 877 -27.14 -30.03 -34.94
N LEU A 878 -26.16 -29.44 -35.65
CA LEU A 878 -26.20 -28.13 -36.34
C LEU A 878 -27.04 -26.94 -35.81
N SER A 879 -26.36 -25.85 -35.47
CA SER A 879 -26.65 -24.51 -36.05
C SER A 879 -25.43 -23.58 -36.02
N ARG A 880 -25.30 -22.70 -37.02
CA ARG A 880 -24.18 -21.77 -37.24
C ARG A 880 -24.41 -20.40 -36.58
N GLN A 881 -23.30 -19.66 -36.41
CA GLN A 881 -23.10 -18.18 -36.38
C GLN A 881 -22.46 -17.69 -35.07
N LYS A 882 -21.20 -17.25 -35.13
CA LYS A 882 -20.76 -15.85 -35.31
C LYS A 882 -21.23 -14.91 -34.19
N ASN A 883 -20.31 -14.56 -33.31
CA ASN A 883 -20.03 -13.20 -32.79
C ASN A 883 -18.56 -13.23 -32.34
N CYS A 884 -17.66 -12.46 -32.94
CA CYS A 884 -17.47 -11.01 -32.74
C CYS A 884 -17.00 -10.70 -31.32
N TRP A 885 -15.70 -10.39 -31.24
CA TRP A 885 -15.02 -9.84 -30.08
C TRP A 885 -15.63 -8.51 -29.65
N LEU A 886 -15.82 -8.34 -28.35
CA LEU A 886 -15.68 -7.09 -27.59
C LEU A 886 -15.39 -7.44 -26.13
#